data_AF-A0A8H9GBM5-F1
#
_entry.id   AF-A0A8H9GBM5-F1
#
_cell.length_a   1.000
_cell.length_b   1.000
_cell.length_c   1.000
_cell.angle_alpha   90.00
_cell.angle_beta   90.00
_cell.angle_gamma   90.00
#
_symmetry.space_group_name_H-M   'P 1'
#
loop_
_entity.id
_entity.type
_entity.pdbx_description
1 polymer ?
#
loop_
_entity_poly.entity_id
_entity_poly.type
_entity_poly.pdbx_seq_one_letter_code
_entity_poly.pdbx_strand_id
1 'polypeptide(L)'
;MCTTGELEHDGNIMGDTRISIRHVSSEEQPREWTSVLNLAKAHRGTLGFLTDSAFMDRIRRGTLIVAEDDGVLVGYCLYDVPRRGYIKLVHVCVATRGSGIGKLLIDAAIEAHPEATAVVAYCRRDYGLDRFWSSVGLSPRGERPGRALNGSVLTQWWMQLGDLDLLEDAALGAGRPLVAYDTNIVTDLFGSPDLFRPEREASLGLLADWFQVEVTPVLSPQVDVELDRIDGELERTRQRQAIAHITRLRSQRHQGSDVLPELLRNIDATVLDADPSLREDFRHIADALTADVAYFVTNDTRLLHHGPAALPTGSTLEILRPHEVVRALDQRLEQPVFQSRLIEAVDLRWTAASSSSESELVDAFISHAHAERGKDLTRAIRAAISQNPRGTRVLTGPKNELWALLAEPRDADALRVPIIRVARGAASNTVALQLARHTRHIARQNNLGEVMIDDSNVTVMMRHALLADGFRDEDGFRASLINRTMTHQQFMHEHPDLPVHHTGHLRDLERRFWPLTLIHTNAPTYVIPIQPRFMYPLFGAPRETLVELDRPRALGLSREHVYYSGSGKALPPRGARIIWYATADQTEQVRAVVAYSRSLGCERTRPRDAYRANRQIGVLGRDHVLSAADKSGQVTVVRFEDTEVLATPVGGHDLQDLFAKHDVKQPIQSFRRVPSAVFDDLIVRERRNST
;
A
#
# COMPACT_ATOMS: atom_id res chain seq x y z
N MET A 1 12.87 9.08 66.64
CA MET A 1 11.77 8.37 67.32
C MET A 1 11.39 7.21 66.44
N CYS A 2 11.55 5.98 66.95
CA CYS A 2 11.19 4.76 66.26
C CYS A 2 9.68 4.69 66.07
N THR A 3 9.24 4.50 64.83
CA THR A 3 7.91 4.00 64.50
C THR A 3 8.10 2.91 63.46
N THR A 4 8.14 1.68 63.94
CA THR A 4 7.86 0.45 63.18
C THR A 4 6.42 0.56 62.67
N GLY A 5 6.26 0.83 61.38
CA GLY A 5 4.97 0.76 60.70
C GLY A 5 4.88 -0.58 59.97
N GLU A 6 4.14 -1.53 60.55
CA GLU A 6 3.58 -2.65 59.80
C GLU A 6 2.58 -2.06 58.80
N LEU A 7 2.87 -2.22 57.50
CA LEU A 7 1.93 -1.91 56.43
C LEU A 7 1.31 -3.24 55.99
N GLU A 8 0.13 -3.53 56.52
CA GLU A 8 -0.77 -4.56 55.98
C GLU A 8 -1.30 -4.06 54.62
N HIS A 9 -0.94 -4.76 53.55
CA HIS A 9 -1.48 -4.53 52.22
C HIS A 9 -2.57 -5.57 51.94
N ASP A 10 -3.84 -5.20 52.19
CA ASP A 10 -5.00 -6.02 51.85
C ASP A 10 -5.27 -5.93 50.33
N GLY A 11 -4.73 -6.89 49.58
CA GLY A 11 -4.99 -7.12 48.16
C GLY A 11 -6.07 -8.19 47.93
N ASN A 12 -7.10 -7.86 47.14
CA ASN A 12 -8.37 -8.57 47.02
C ASN A 12 -8.34 -9.82 46.09
N ILE A 13 -8.84 -10.94 46.63
CA ILE A 13 -9.52 -12.13 46.06
C ILE A 13 -8.86 -12.94 44.93
N MET A 14 -8.21 -14.04 45.35
CA MET A 14 -8.39 -15.39 44.79
C MET A 14 -8.13 -16.41 45.92
N GLY A 15 -9.20 -16.91 46.58
CA GLY A 15 -9.19 -18.04 47.51
C GLY A 15 -8.31 -17.93 48.77
N ASP A 16 -8.88 -17.47 49.89
CA ASP A 16 -8.54 -17.78 51.31
C ASP A 16 -7.06 -18.04 51.72
N THR A 17 -6.10 -17.37 51.08
CA THR A 17 -4.66 -17.53 51.34
C THR A 17 -4.07 -16.18 51.73
N ARG A 18 -3.70 -15.99 53.00
CA ARG A 18 -3.22 -14.70 53.52
C ARG A 18 -1.70 -14.60 53.34
N ILE A 19 -1.28 -14.37 52.10
CA ILE A 19 0.14 -14.26 51.76
C ILE A 19 0.70 -12.94 52.31
N SER A 20 1.70 -13.02 53.19
CA SER A 20 2.45 -11.87 53.69
C SER A 20 3.80 -11.75 52.99
N ILE A 21 4.20 -10.51 52.65
CA ILE A 21 5.49 -10.20 52.03
C ILE A 21 6.24 -9.26 52.96
N ARG A 22 7.50 -9.58 53.28
CA ARG A 22 8.33 -8.71 54.12
C ARG A 22 9.82 -8.81 53.79
N HIS A 23 10.54 -7.74 54.10
CA HIS A 23 11.99 -7.72 54.03
C HIS A 23 12.58 -8.36 55.28
N VAL A 24 13.57 -9.24 55.10
CA VAL A 24 14.25 -9.89 56.22
C VAL A 24 15.27 -8.93 56.81
N SER A 25 15.09 -8.57 58.08
CA SER A 25 16.01 -7.70 58.80
C SER A 25 17.17 -8.47 59.42
N SER A 26 18.23 -7.76 59.81
CA SER A 26 19.36 -8.37 60.52
C SER A 26 19.03 -8.85 61.94
N GLU A 27 17.84 -8.61 62.46
CA GLU A 27 17.45 -8.98 63.83
C GLU A 27 16.72 -10.35 63.89
N GLU A 28 16.22 -10.86 62.74
CA GLU A 28 15.36 -12.06 62.64
C GLU A 28 16.11 -13.35 62.19
N GLN A 29 17.45 -13.35 62.30
CA GLN A 29 18.38 -14.22 61.58
C GLN A 29 18.24 -15.76 61.70
N PRO A 30 17.88 -16.43 62.83
CA PRO A 30 18.12 -17.89 62.91
C PRO A 30 17.09 -18.79 62.20
N ARG A 31 15.79 -18.46 62.26
CA ARG A 31 14.71 -19.35 61.77
C ARG A 31 14.45 -19.21 60.28
N GLU A 32 14.34 -17.99 59.79
CA GLU A 32 14.08 -17.68 58.37
C GLU A 32 15.23 -18.13 57.48
N TRP A 33 16.46 -17.97 57.96
CA TRP A 33 17.68 -18.39 57.28
C TRP A 33 17.67 -19.87 56.87
N THR A 34 17.33 -20.74 57.82
CA THR A 34 17.34 -22.19 57.59
C THR A 34 16.27 -22.57 56.57
N SER A 35 15.08 -21.97 56.65
CA SER A 35 13.99 -22.19 55.70
C SER A 35 14.33 -21.70 54.29
N VAL A 36 14.93 -20.52 54.15
CA VAL A 36 15.37 -19.97 52.85
C VAL A 36 16.42 -20.86 52.21
N LEU A 37 17.43 -21.31 52.97
CA LEU A 37 18.45 -22.22 52.46
C LEU A 37 17.87 -23.58 52.04
N ASN A 38 16.93 -24.12 52.81
CA ASN A 38 16.26 -25.38 52.47
C ASN A 38 15.46 -25.25 51.17
N LEU A 39 14.73 -24.14 51.00
CA LEU A 39 13.99 -23.86 49.77
C LEU A 39 14.96 -23.66 48.58
N ALA A 40 16.06 -22.93 48.77
CA ALA A 40 17.09 -22.75 47.75
C ALA A 40 17.72 -24.09 47.32
N LYS A 41 18.01 -24.99 48.27
CA LYS A 41 18.55 -26.33 47.99
C LYS A 41 17.57 -27.20 47.22
N ALA A 42 16.28 -27.13 47.56
CA ALA A 42 15.23 -27.88 46.86
C ALA A 42 15.11 -27.48 45.37
N HIS A 43 15.35 -26.20 45.05
CA HIS A 43 15.25 -25.66 43.69
C HIS A 43 16.59 -25.36 43.02
N ARG A 44 17.71 -25.92 43.51
CA ARG A 44 19.07 -25.66 43.01
C ARG A 44 19.29 -25.92 41.51
N GLY A 45 18.43 -26.74 40.88
CA GLY A 45 18.54 -27.08 39.46
C GLY A 45 18.32 -25.89 38.51
N THR A 46 17.57 -24.88 38.95
CA THR A 46 17.25 -23.67 38.17
C THR A 46 17.72 -22.39 38.85
N LEU A 47 18.59 -22.49 39.86
CA LEU A 47 19.16 -21.36 40.58
C LEU A 47 20.67 -21.29 40.36
N GLY A 48 21.21 -20.07 40.38
CA GLY A 48 22.64 -19.86 40.37
C GLY A 48 23.28 -20.38 41.66
N PHE A 49 24.52 -20.85 41.58
CA PHE A 49 25.26 -21.19 42.79
C PHE A 49 25.56 -19.92 43.59
N LEU A 50 25.16 -19.90 44.86
CA LEU A 50 25.51 -18.87 45.84
C LEU A 50 26.01 -19.56 47.11
N THR A 51 27.04 -18.97 47.73
CA THR A 51 27.52 -19.39 49.04
C THR A 51 26.61 -18.87 50.14
N ASP A 52 26.60 -19.53 51.30
CA ASP A 52 25.88 -19.06 52.50
C ASP A 52 26.26 -17.61 52.84
N SER A 53 27.53 -17.25 52.73
CA SER A 53 27.98 -15.85 52.92
C SER A 53 27.28 -14.86 51.98
N ALA A 54 26.94 -15.25 50.76
CA ALA A 54 26.30 -14.38 49.78
C ALA A 54 24.82 -14.09 50.11
N PHE A 55 24.12 -15.00 50.77
CA PHE A 55 22.77 -14.71 51.27
C PHE A 55 22.85 -13.81 52.53
N MET A 56 23.79 -14.09 53.45
CA MET A 56 23.99 -13.25 54.65
C MET A 56 24.35 -11.80 54.30
N ASP A 57 25.14 -11.59 53.24
CA ASP A 57 25.45 -10.26 52.73
C ASP A 57 24.21 -9.48 52.30
N ARG A 58 23.19 -10.15 51.76
CA ARG A 58 21.95 -9.52 51.26
C ARG A 58 20.95 -9.27 52.37
N ILE A 59 20.89 -10.14 53.38
CA ILE A 59 20.17 -9.87 54.64
C ILE A 59 20.72 -8.59 55.28
N ARG A 60 22.05 -8.48 55.42
CA ARG A 60 22.69 -7.27 55.99
C ARG A 60 22.42 -5.99 55.19
N ARG A 61 22.13 -6.12 53.90
CA ARG A 61 21.81 -5.00 52.99
C ARG A 61 20.31 -4.73 52.88
N GLY A 62 19.45 -5.55 53.50
CA GLY A 62 17.99 -5.45 53.37
C GLY A 62 17.45 -5.87 52.00
N THR A 63 18.22 -6.63 51.21
CA THR A 63 17.88 -7.05 49.84
C THR A 63 17.49 -8.53 49.73
N LEU A 64 16.94 -9.08 50.83
CA LEU A 64 16.22 -10.35 50.87
C LEU A 64 14.76 -10.08 51.25
N ILE A 65 13.85 -10.50 50.38
CA ILE A 65 12.40 -10.47 50.61
C ILE A 65 11.90 -11.90 50.73
N VAL A 66 11.01 -12.16 51.68
CA VAL A 66 10.35 -13.46 51.86
C VAL A 66 8.85 -13.32 51.67
N ALA A 67 8.23 -14.39 51.17
CA ALA A 67 6.79 -14.57 51.11
C ALA A 67 6.40 -15.73 52.02
N GLU A 68 5.47 -15.49 52.92
CA GLU A 68 4.97 -16.45 53.89
C GLU A 68 3.46 -16.62 53.75
N ASP A 69 3.01 -17.87 53.78
CA ASP A 69 1.60 -18.27 53.79
C ASP A 69 1.31 -18.94 55.13
N ASP A 70 0.44 -18.33 55.94
CA ASP A 70 0.18 -18.73 57.33
C ASP A 70 1.46 -19.00 58.17
N GLY A 71 2.49 -18.17 57.97
CA GLY A 71 3.79 -18.27 58.64
C GLY A 71 4.74 -19.34 58.07
N VAL A 72 4.36 -20.00 56.98
CA VAL A 72 5.21 -20.95 56.25
C VAL A 72 5.88 -20.26 55.07
N LEU A 73 7.21 -20.36 54.97
CA LEU A 73 7.96 -19.78 53.85
C LEU A 73 7.59 -20.45 52.52
N VAL A 74 6.96 -19.70 51.63
CA VAL A 74 6.51 -20.16 50.30
C VAL A 74 7.31 -19.54 49.14
N GLY A 75 8.13 -18.51 49.40
CA GLY A 75 9.04 -17.96 48.40
C GLY A 75 10.04 -16.94 48.97
N TYR A 76 11.07 -16.63 48.19
CA TYR A 76 12.01 -15.54 48.48
C TYR A 76 12.56 -14.88 47.22
N CYS A 77 12.94 -13.62 47.33
CA CYS A 77 13.65 -12.86 46.31
C CYS A 77 14.94 -12.25 46.89
N LEU A 78 16.06 -12.54 46.23
CA LEU A 78 17.35 -11.91 46.48
C LEU A 78 17.67 -11.00 45.32
N TYR A 79 18.05 -9.76 45.63
CA TYR A 79 18.48 -8.81 44.63
C TYR A 79 19.67 -7.96 45.11
N ASP A 80 20.29 -7.26 44.18
CA ASP A 80 21.32 -6.26 44.45
C ASP A 80 20.90 -4.93 43.81
N VAL A 81 21.32 -3.81 44.38
CA VAL A 81 21.13 -2.46 43.79
C VAL A 81 22.49 -1.85 43.53
N PRO A 82 23.09 -2.05 42.34
CA PRO A 82 24.39 -1.47 42.01
C PRO A 82 24.32 0.05 41.93
N ARG A 83 25.47 0.73 42.01
CA ARG A 83 25.58 2.21 41.91
C ARG A 83 24.95 2.83 40.66
N ARG A 84 24.70 2.03 39.62
CA ARG A 84 24.04 2.44 38.38
C ARG A 84 22.51 2.58 38.52
N GLY A 85 21.93 2.29 39.69
CA GLY A 85 20.53 2.61 39.99
C GLY A 85 19.50 1.66 39.36
N TYR A 86 19.80 0.37 39.23
CA TYR A 86 18.85 -0.66 38.78
C TYR A 86 18.76 -1.81 39.78
N ILE A 87 17.62 -2.50 39.83
CA ILE A 87 17.41 -3.69 40.65
C ILE A 87 17.91 -4.91 39.88
N LYS A 88 18.96 -5.55 40.37
CA LYS A 88 19.50 -6.79 39.80
C LYS A 88 18.94 -7.99 40.55
N LEU A 89 17.98 -8.69 39.96
CA LEU A 89 17.46 -9.94 40.49
C LEU A 89 18.56 -11.01 40.44
N VAL A 90 18.86 -11.59 41.60
CA VAL A 90 19.84 -12.65 41.76
C VAL A 90 19.12 -13.98 41.80
N HIS A 91 18.20 -14.17 42.75
CA HIS A 91 17.32 -15.34 42.85
C HIS A 91 15.89 -14.89 43.04
N VAL A 92 14.97 -15.52 42.32
CA VAL A 92 13.54 -15.50 42.63
C VAL A 92 13.12 -16.95 42.74
N CYS A 93 12.75 -17.39 43.95
CA CYS A 93 12.47 -18.78 44.26
C CYS A 93 11.10 -18.90 44.92
N VAL A 94 10.28 -19.83 44.43
CA VAL A 94 8.96 -20.12 44.98
C VAL A 94 8.82 -21.62 45.17
N ALA A 95 8.16 -22.03 46.24
CA ALA A 95 7.88 -23.44 46.54
C ALA A 95 6.99 -24.06 45.46
N THR A 96 5.94 -23.33 45.05
CA THR A 96 5.00 -23.75 44.01
C THR A 96 4.99 -22.72 42.88
N ARG A 97 5.35 -23.16 41.67
CA ARG A 97 5.31 -22.34 40.44
C ARG A 97 3.87 -22.05 40.03
N GLY A 98 3.63 -20.91 39.39
CA GLY A 98 2.30 -20.51 38.93
C GLY A 98 1.39 -19.94 40.03
N SER A 99 1.91 -19.75 41.24
CA SER A 99 1.17 -19.20 42.40
C SER A 99 1.04 -17.68 42.42
N GLY A 100 1.64 -16.96 41.47
CA GLY A 100 1.72 -15.49 41.50
C GLY A 100 2.74 -14.90 42.49
N ILE A 101 3.24 -15.69 43.46
CA ILE A 101 4.19 -15.24 44.51
C ILE A 101 5.46 -14.62 43.92
N GLY A 102 5.98 -15.19 42.83
CA GLY A 102 7.20 -14.67 42.20
C GLY A 102 7.05 -13.23 41.69
N LYS A 103 5.84 -12.86 41.22
CA LYS A 103 5.52 -11.50 40.80
C LYS A 103 5.49 -10.57 42.00
N LEU A 104 4.72 -10.95 43.03
CA LEU A 104 4.59 -10.23 44.29
C LEU A 104 5.95 -9.90 44.94
N LEU A 105 6.88 -10.85 44.92
CA LEU A 105 8.25 -10.65 45.42
C LEU A 105 9.09 -9.66 44.60
N ILE A 106 8.84 -9.57 43.28
CA ILE A 106 9.52 -8.60 42.41
C ILE A 106 8.89 -7.23 42.60
N ASP A 107 7.57 -7.15 42.66
CA ASP A 107 6.83 -5.90 42.88
C ASP A 107 7.27 -5.25 44.21
N ALA A 108 7.37 -6.03 45.29
CA ALA A 108 7.92 -5.56 46.57
C ALA A 108 9.38 -5.06 46.46
N ALA A 109 10.21 -5.67 45.61
CA ALA A 109 11.56 -5.18 45.35
C ALA A 109 11.56 -3.86 44.56
N ILE A 110 10.57 -3.64 43.68
CA ILE A 110 10.41 -2.38 42.95
C ILE A 110 9.92 -1.27 43.89
N GLU A 111 8.91 -1.55 44.70
CA GLU A 111 8.34 -0.61 45.68
C GLU A 111 9.38 -0.12 46.69
N ALA A 112 10.31 -0.99 47.10
CA ALA A 112 11.39 -0.64 48.01
C ALA A 112 12.46 0.29 47.40
N HIS A 113 12.49 0.45 46.07
CA HIS A 113 13.48 1.25 45.34
C HIS A 113 12.80 2.11 44.25
N PRO A 114 12.00 3.13 44.63
CA PRO A 114 11.24 3.95 43.69
C PRO A 114 12.12 4.73 42.70
N GLU A 115 13.37 5.00 43.05
CA GLU A 115 14.37 5.64 42.18
C GLU A 115 15.06 4.67 41.20
N ALA A 116 14.73 3.38 41.25
CA ALA A 116 15.30 2.41 40.32
C ALA A 116 14.87 2.72 38.88
N THR A 117 15.84 2.71 37.98
CA THR A 117 15.63 2.97 36.55
C THR A 117 15.30 1.71 35.75
N ALA A 118 15.56 0.53 36.32
CA ALA A 118 15.27 -0.74 35.66
C ALA A 118 15.28 -1.93 36.64
N VAL A 119 14.70 -3.04 36.20
CA VAL A 119 14.89 -4.39 36.77
C VAL A 119 15.66 -5.26 35.77
N VAL A 120 16.67 -5.98 36.25
CA VAL A 120 17.56 -6.80 35.41
C VAL A 120 17.69 -8.20 36.00
N ALA A 121 17.53 -9.21 35.16
CA ALA A 121 17.83 -10.60 35.51
C ALA A 121 18.73 -11.25 34.45
N TYR A 122 19.53 -12.23 34.86
CA TYR A 122 20.27 -13.08 33.95
C TYR A 122 19.82 -14.52 34.15
N CYS A 123 19.19 -15.10 33.14
CA CYS A 123 18.67 -16.46 33.20
C CYS A 123 19.32 -17.31 32.11
N ARG A 124 19.64 -18.56 32.42
CA ARG A 124 20.05 -19.49 31.36
C ARG A 124 18.86 -19.79 30.47
N ARG A 125 19.10 -19.82 29.15
CA ARG A 125 18.06 -20.09 28.15
C ARG A 125 17.51 -21.51 28.25
N ASP A 126 18.34 -22.46 28.66
CA ASP A 126 17.95 -23.87 28.81
C ASP A 126 17.13 -24.18 30.08
N TYR A 127 16.79 -23.16 30.89
CA TYR A 127 15.93 -23.33 32.07
C TYR A 127 14.42 -23.32 31.73
N GLY A 128 14.02 -22.84 30.55
CA GLY A 128 12.61 -22.76 30.15
C GLY A 128 11.77 -21.84 31.06
N LEU A 129 12.38 -20.76 31.56
CA LEU A 129 11.75 -19.79 32.47
C LEU A 129 11.27 -18.52 31.75
N ASP A 130 11.29 -18.50 30.42
CA ASP A 130 10.99 -17.31 29.60
C ASP A 130 9.55 -16.82 29.82
N ARG A 131 8.61 -17.76 30.01
CA ARG A 131 7.21 -17.46 30.36
C ARG A 131 7.08 -16.74 31.70
N PHE A 132 7.91 -17.09 32.68
CA PHE A 132 7.88 -16.42 33.98
C PHE A 132 8.35 -14.96 33.84
N TRP A 133 9.53 -14.75 33.25
CA TRP A 133 10.10 -13.41 33.10
C TRP A 133 9.21 -12.48 32.26
N SER A 134 8.67 -12.98 31.16
CA SER A 134 7.71 -12.22 30.34
C SER A 134 6.41 -11.92 31.09
N SER A 135 5.89 -12.84 31.91
CA SER A 135 4.65 -12.63 32.67
C SER A 135 4.75 -11.51 33.72
N VAL A 136 5.94 -11.30 34.28
CA VAL A 136 6.19 -10.20 35.22
C VAL A 136 6.59 -8.90 34.52
N GLY A 137 6.68 -8.89 33.18
CA GLY A 137 6.95 -7.69 32.38
C GLY A 137 8.42 -7.45 32.02
N LEU A 138 9.32 -8.42 32.26
CA LEU A 138 10.69 -8.35 31.72
C LEU A 138 10.72 -8.85 30.28
N SER A 139 11.53 -8.20 29.44
CA SER A 139 11.81 -8.64 28.07
C SER A 139 13.32 -8.87 27.85
N PRO A 140 13.69 -9.77 26.92
CA PRO A 140 15.08 -10.09 26.65
C PRO A 140 15.76 -8.98 25.84
N ARG A 141 16.91 -8.48 26.30
CA ARG A 141 17.67 -7.38 25.66
C ARG A 141 19.02 -7.79 25.10
N GLY A 142 19.51 -8.98 25.43
CA GLY A 142 20.79 -9.46 24.94
C GLY A 142 21.15 -10.83 25.46
N GLU A 143 22.27 -11.35 24.96
CA GLU A 143 22.81 -12.65 25.34
C GLU A 143 24.27 -12.48 25.77
N ARG A 144 24.71 -13.34 26.68
CA ARG A 144 26.14 -13.45 27.01
C ARG A 144 26.51 -14.90 27.35
N PRO A 145 27.79 -15.28 27.16
CA PRO A 145 28.27 -16.58 27.60
C PRO A 145 28.10 -16.76 29.12
N GLY A 146 27.52 -17.88 29.50
CA GLY A 146 27.46 -18.37 30.87
C GLY A 146 28.79 -18.98 31.31
N ARG A 147 28.85 -19.35 32.60
CA ARG A 147 30.06 -19.90 33.24
C ARG A 147 30.07 -21.42 33.35
N ALA A 148 29.12 -22.12 32.72
CA ALA A 148 29.03 -23.58 32.77
C ALA A 148 30.16 -24.22 31.94
N LEU A 149 30.72 -25.33 32.42
CA LEU A 149 31.82 -26.05 31.74
C LEU A 149 31.47 -26.48 30.31
N ASN A 150 30.22 -26.87 30.07
CA ASN A 150 29.75 -27.31 28.75
C ASN A 150 29.33 -26.15 27.83
N GLY A 151 29.58 -24.91 28.25
CA GLY A 151 28.98 -23.72 27.67
C GLY A 151 27.51 -23.57 28.07
N SER A 152 27.07 -22.33 28.28
CA SER A 152 25.66 -21.99 28.36
C SER A 152 25.45 -20.57 27.87
N VAL A 153 24.24 -20.25 27.44
CA VAL A 153 23.87 -18.88 27.04
C VAL A 153 22.96 -18.32 28.12
N LEU A 154 23.32 -17.13 28.61
CA LEU A 154 22.49 -16.36 29.52
C LEU A 154 21.75 -15.29 28.72
N THR A 155 20.42 -15.32 28.79
CA THR A 155 19.55 -14.24 28.35
C THR A 155 19.55 -13.14 29.41
N GLN A 156 19.82 -11.91 29.00
CA GLN A 156 19.66 -10.71 29.83
C GLN A 156 18.22 -10.23 29.71
N TRP A 157 17.47 -10.35 30.79
CA TRP A 157 16.11 -9.87 30.93
C TRP A 157 16.11 -8.47 31.54
N TRP A 158 15.26 -7.60 31.00
CA TRP A 158 15.21 -6.18 31.35
C TRP A 158 13.77 -5.69 31.44
N MET A 159 13.49 -4.85 32.42
CA MET A 159 12.28 -4.03 32.49
C MET A 159 12.71 -2.60 32.80
N GLN A 160 12.30 -1.66 31.97
CA GLN A 160 12.57 -0.23 32.20
C GLN A 160 11.60 0.31 33.24
N LEU A 161 12.09 1.10 34.20
CA LEU A 161 11.33 1.76 35.26
C LEU A 161 11.56 3.28 35.24
N GLY A 162 10.80 4.01 36.06
CA GLY A 162 10.93 5.45 36.27
C GLY A 162 10.27 6.30 35.19
N ASP A 163 10.74 7.53 35.00
CA ASP A 163 10.30 8.46 33.95
C ASP A 163 10.91 8.12 32.59
N LEU A 164 10.30 8.60 31.51
CA LEU A 164 10.83 8.45 30.14
C LEU A 164 12.26 9.03 30.06
N ASP A 165 13.16 8.34 29.36
CA ASP A 165 14.45 8.94 29.02
C ASP A 165 14.32 9.98 27.90
N LEU A 166 15.38 10.74 27.64
CA LEU A 166 15.37 11.82 26.63
C LEU A 166 15.00 11.33 25.22
N LEU A 167 15.33 10.09 24.86
CA LEU A 167 15.05 9.54 23.53
C LEU A 167 13.61 9.03 23.46
N GLU A 168 13.13 8.39 24.52
CA GLU A 168 11.74 7.97 24.64
C GLU A 168 10.80 9.18 24.66
N ASP A 169 11.12 10.22 25.44
CA ASP A 169 10.34 11.45 25.52
C ASP A 169 10.29 12.18 24.17
N ALA A 170 11.42 12.29 23.47
CA ALA A 170 11.47 12.87 22.13
C ALA A 170 10.65 12.07 21.11
N ALA A 171 10.67 10.74 21.18
CA ALA A 171 9.93 9.88 20.25
C ALA A 171 8.42 9.92 20.52
N LEU A 172 8.02 9.76 21.78
CA LEU A 172 6.61 9.69 22.20
C LEU A 172 5.94 11.07 22.22
N GLY A 173 6.70 12.14 22.50
CA GLY A 173 6.25 13.53 22.52
C GLY A 173 6.23 14.22 21.16
N ALA A 174 6.55 13.52 20.06
CA ALA A 174 6.66 14.10 18.71
C ALA A 174 5.32 14.63 18.13
N GLY A 175 4.19 14.41 18.81
CA GLY A 175 2.85 14.84 18.37
C GLY A 175 2.30 14.05 17.17
N ARG A 176 2.96 12.95 16.80
CA ARG A 176 2.54 12.03 15.74
C ARG A 176 1.81 10.83 16.35
N PRO A 177 0.88 10.20 15.63
CA PRO A 177 0.27 8.96 16.08
C PRO A 177 1.33 7.87 16.29
N LEU A 178 1.27 7.21 17.45
CA LEU A 178 2.07 6.03 17.73
C LEU A 178 1.51 4.85 16.93
N VAL A 179 2.41 4.12 16.27
CA VAL A 179 2.07 2.92 15.49
C VAL A 179 2.87 1.73 16.01
N ALA A 180 2.21 0.83 16.71
CA ALA A 180 2.83 -0.38 17.25
C ALA A 180 2.90 -1.48 16.18
N TYR A 181 4.10 -2.00 15.93
CA TYR A 181 4.28 -3.14 15.03
C TYR A 181 4.27 -4.47 15.80
N ASP A 182 3.41 -5.38 15.37
CA ASP A 182 3.47 -6.79 15.76
C ASP A 182 4.78 -7.43 15.28
N THR A 183 5.21 -8.51 15.94
CA THR A 183 6.39 -9.30 15.55
C THR A 183 6.28 -9.82 14.12
N ASN A 184 5.09 -10.20 13.65
CA ASN A 184 4.94 -10.65 12.26
C ASN A 184 5.24 -9.53 11.23
N ILE A 185 4.97 -8.27 11.58
CA ILE A 185 5.34 -7.10 10.77
C ILE A 185 6.83 -6.84 10.88
N VAL A 186 7.40 -6.92 12.09
CA VAL A 186 8.86 -6.81 12.30
C VAL A 186 9.63 -7.83 11.46
N THR A 187 9.19 -9.08 11.44
CA THR A 187 9.80 -10.14 10.61
C THR A 187 9.59 -9.90 9.11
N ASP A 188 8.47 -9.34 8.69
CA ASP A 188 8.28 -8.93 7.29
C ASP A 188 9.30 -7.85 6.89
N LEU A 189 9.47 -6.83 7.72
CA LEU A 189 10.31 -5.66 7.46
C LEU A 189 11.81 -5.97 7.54
N PHE A 190 12.23 -6.76 8.53
CA PHE A 190 13.64 -6.88 8.93
C PHE A 190 14.17 -8.31 8.94
N GLY A 191 13.32 -9.31 8.72
CA GLY A 191 13.76 -10.70 8.60
C GLY A 191 14.53 -10.97 7.31
N SER A 192 15.18 -12.14 7.22
CA SER A 192 15.92 -12.54 6.01
C SER A 192 15.06 -12.40 4.74
N PRO A 193 15.60 -11.88 3.63
CA PRO A 193 14.93 -11.89 2.33
C PRO A 193 14.55 -13.31 1.87
N ASP A 194 15.38 -14.31 2.24
CA ASP A 194 15.17 -15.72 1.89
C ASP A 194 14.00 -16.38 2.63
N LEU A 195 13.50 -15.76 3.71
CA LEU A 195 12.33 -16.27 4.42
C LEU A 195 11.08 -15.98 3.58
N PHE A 196 10.40 -17.02 3.12
CA PHE A 196 9.13 -16.85 2.42
C PHE A 196 8.08 -16.26 3.38
N ARG A 197 7.68 -15.02 3.11
CA ARG A 197 6.71 -14.26 3.89
C ARG A 197 5.65 -13.72 2.95
N PRO A 198 4.43 -14.30 2.92
CA PRO A 198 3.45 -13.95 1.91
C PRO A 198 3.05 -12.48 2.01
N GLU A 199 2.81 -11.92 3.19
CA GLU A 199 2.34 -10.53 3.31
C GLU A 199 3.47 -9.48 3.30
N ARG A 200 4.73 -9.88 3.06
CA ARG A 200 5.91 -8.99 3.18
C ARG A 200 5.80 -7.72 2.33
N GLU A 201 5.38 -7.84 1.08
CA GLU A 201 5.26 -6.69 0.16
C GLU A 201 4.30 -5.62 0.69
N ALA A 202 3.22 -6.02 1.36
CA ALA A 202 2.29 -5.08 1.98
C ALA A 202 2.90 -4.42 3.23
N SER A 203 3.66 -5.16 4.03
CA SER A 203 4.36 -4.62 5.20
C SER A 203 5.47 -3.64 4.80
N LEU A 204 6.22 -3.92 3.72
CA LEU A 204 7.30 -3.05 3.23
C LEU A 204 6.82 -1.63 2.87
N GLY A 205 5.55 -1.45 2.49
CA GLY A 205 4.99 -0.11 2.25
C GLY A 205 4.97 0.79 3.50
N LEU A 206 5.07 0.22 4.71
CA LEU A 206 5.25 1.00 5.94
C LEU A 206 6.59 1.74 5.98
N LEU A 207 7.60 1.31 5.22
CA LEU A 207 8.91 1.98 5.16
C LEU A 207 8.95 3.18 4.20
N ALA A 208 7.84 3.51 3.53
CA ALA A 208 7.80 4.64 2.61
C ALA A 208 8.13 5.96 3.34
N ASP A 209 8.97 6.80 2.73
CA ASP A 209 9.45 8.06 3.34
C ASP A 209 8.30 8.95 3.84
N TRP A 210 7.25 9.09 3.02
CA TRP A 210 6.08 9.88 3.38
C TRP A 210 5.32 9.32 4.59
N PHE A 211 5.35 7.99 4.81
CA PHE A 211 4.67 7.37 5.93
C PHE A 211 5.49 7.53 7.21
N GLN A 212 6.81 7.32 7.12
CA GLN A 212 7.73 7.42 8.25
C GLN A 212 7.79 8.84 8.85
N VAL A 213 7.47 9.88 8.08
CA VAL A 213 7.37 11.26 8.59
C VAL A 213 6.03 11.59 9.25
N GLU A 214 5.01 10.75 9.12
CA GLU A 214 3.67 10.99 9.66
C GLU A 214 3.38 10.19 10.94
N VAL A 215 4.26 9.27 11.32
CA VAL A 215 4.05 8.37 12.47
C VAL A 215 5.27 8.29 13.38
N THR A 216 5.08 7.77 14.60
CA THR A 216 6.16 7.28 15.45
C THR A 216 6.03 5.75 15.58
N PRO A 217 6.89 4.95 14.93
CA PRO A 217 6.87 3.49 15.11
C PRO A 217 7.33 3.12 16.52
N VAL A 218 6.60 2.22 17.17
CA VAL A 218 6.89 1.72 18.52
C VAL A 218 6.75 0.19 18.56
N LEU A 219 7.36 -0.44 19.56
CA LEU A 219 7.29 -1.90 19.75
C LEU A 219 6.83 -2.27 21.15
N SER A 220 5.94 -3.24 21.23
CA SER A 220 5.65 -3.94 22.47
C SER A 220 6.89 -4.73 22.95
N PRO A 221 7.18 -4.78 24.26
CA PRO A 221 8.21 -5.67 24.82
C PRO A 221 8.04 -7.14 24.44
N GLN A 222 6.84 -7.58 24.04
CA GLN A 222 6.62 -8.94 23.57
C GLN A 222 7.30 -9.25 22.24
N VAL A 223 7.58 -8.24 21.41
CA VAL A 223 8.39 -8.43 20.20
C VAL A 223 9.77 -8.99 20.58
N ASP A 224 10.42 -8.41 21.60
CA ASP A 224 11.72 -8.89 22.05
C ASP A 224 11.62 -10.35 22.58
N VAL A 225 10.54 -10.69 23.30
CA VAL A 225 10.27 -12.05 23.81
C VAL A 225 10.11 -13.06 22.67
N GLU A 226 9.35 -12.71 21.63
CA GLU A 226 9.10 -13.60 20.50
C GLU A 226 10.34 -13.76 19.62
N LEU A 227 11.11 -12.69 19.41
CA LEU A 227 12.40 -12.78 18.73
C LEU A 227 13.39 -13.66 19.51
N ASP A 228 13.35 -13.66 20.84
CA ASP A 228 14.17 -14.58 21.66
C ASP A 228 13.83 -16.06 21.43
N ARG A 229 12.63 -16.37 20.93
CA ARG A 229 12.23 -17.75 20.62
C ARG A 229 12.69 -18.22 19.24
N ILE A 230 13.28 -17.34 18.41
CA ILE A 230 13.87 -17.73 17.13
C ILE A 230 15.07 -18.65 17.40
N ASP A 231 15.05 -19.87 16.85
CA ASP A 231 16.13 -20.85 17.01
C ASP A 231 17.43 -20.37 16.35
N GLY A 232 17.35 -19.87 15.10
CA GLY A 232 18.49 -19.41 14.32
C GLY A 232 19.14 -18.15 14.90
N GLU A 233 20.35 -18.27 15.44
CA GLU A 233 21.09 -17.16 16.06
C GLU A 233 21.33 -15.99 15.10
N LEU A 234 21.67 -16.27 13.85
CA LEU A 234 21.89 -15.23 12.83
C LEU A 234 20.62 -14.41 12.56
N GLU A 235 19.48 -15.09 12.41
CA GLU A 235 18.21 -14.43 12.12
C GLU A 235 17.69 -13.65 13.33
N ARG A 236 17.81 -14.24 14.52
CA ARG A 236 17.51 -13.57 15.80
C ARG A 236 18.34 -12.31 15.97
N THR A 237 19.64 -12.39 15.72
CA THR A 237 20.57 -11.26 15.86
C THR A 237 20.28 -10.18 14.82
N ARG A 238 20.04 -10.55 13.56
CA ARG A 238 19.67 -9.63 12.48
C ARG A 238 18.44 -8.80 12.87
N GLN A 239 17.34 -9.48 13.22
CA GLN A 239 16.09 -8.78 13.54
C GLN A 239 16.26 -7.88 14.76
N ARG A 240 16.91 -8.36 15.84
CA ARG A 240 17.20 -7.56 17.04
C ARG A 240 18.01 -6.30 16.75
N GLN A 241 19.06 -6.41 15.94
CA GLN A 241 19.89 -5.27 15.56
C GLN A 241 19.11 -4.29 14.71
N ALA A 242 18.31 -4.79 13.75
CA ALA A 242 17.51 -3.95 12.88
C ALA A 242 16.49 -3.13 13.65
N ILE A 243 15.83 -3.69 14.67
CA ILE A 243 14.85 -2.95 15.46
C ILE A 243 15.46 -2.11 16.59
N ALA A 244 16.77 -2.12 16.82
CA ALA A 244 17.38 -1.48 18.00
C ALA A 244 17.10 0.03 18.13
N HIS A 245 16.80 0.69 17.01
CA HIS A 245 16.48 2.12 16.93
C HIS A 245 14.99 2.43 17.18
N ILE A 246 14.12 1.43 17.21
CA ILE A 246 12.68 1.62 17.40
C ILE A 246 12.36 1.66 18.90
N THR A 247 11.62 2.68 19.34
CA THR A 247 11.25 2.87 20.75
C THR A 247 10.42 1.69 21.25
N ARG A 248 10.72 1.20 22.47
CA ARG A 248 9.89 0.18 23.14
C ARG A 248 8.87 0.86 24.03
N LEU A 249 7.66 0.33 24.03
CA LEU A 249 6.65 0.65 25.04
C LEU A 249 7.10 0.12 26.40
N ARG A 250 6.67 0.78 27.47
CA ARG A 250 6.93 0.37 28.84
C ARG A 250 5.79 -0.50 29.34
N SER A 251 6.09 -1.70 29.81
CA SER A 251 5.07 -2.60 30.33
C SER A 251 4.70 -2.24 31.77
N GLN A 252 3.42 -1.97 32.02
CA GLN A 252 2.90 -1.67 33.37
C GLN A 252 2.41 -2.92 34.12
N ARG A 253 2.71 -4.13 33.64
CA ARG A 253 2.24 -5.39 34.26
C ARG A 253 2.66 -5.55 35.74
N HIS A 254 3.71 -4.86 36.17
CA HIS A 254 4.19 -4.84 37.56
C HIS A 254 3.42 -3.86 38.47
N GLN A 255 2.64 -2.91 37.93
CA GLN A 255 2.00 -1.82 38.71
C GLN A 255 0.55 -2.11 39.11
N GLY A 256 0.09 -3.36 39.00
CA GLY A 256 -1.31 -3.71 39.26
C GLY A 256 -2.32 -3.15 38.24
N SER A 257 -1.90 -2.30 37.29
CA SER A 257 -2.67 -1.77 36.17
C SER A 257 -2.68 -2.70 34.94
N ASP A 258 -2.53 -4.02 35.15
CA ASP A 258 -2.53 -4.97 34.05
C ASP A 258 -3.93 -5.06 33.42
N VAL A 259 -4.08 -4.48 32.23
CA VAL A 259 -5.32 -4.50 31.46
C VAL A 259 -5.56 -5.83 30.75
N LEU A 260 -4.56 -6.71 30.68
CA LEU A 260 -4.67 -7.99 29.98
C LEU A 260 -5.82 -8.89 30.48
N PRO A 261 -6.05 -9.06 31.80
CA PRO A 261 -7.16 -9.88 32.28
C PRO A 261 -8.54 -9.30 31.92
N GLU A 262 -8.67 -7.99 31.74
CA GLU A 262 -9.90 -7.36 31.25
C GLU A 262 -10.11 -7.64 29.77
N LEU A 263 -9.08 -7.46 28.94
CA LEU A 263 -9.12 -7.79 27.51
C LEU A 263 -9.51 -9.26 27.27
N LEU A 264 -8.89 -10.17 28.01
CA LEU A 264 -9.16 -11.60 27.87
C LEU A 264 -10.56 -11.98 28.35
N ARG A 265 -11.16 -11.24 29.29
CA ARG A 265 -12.55 -11.45 29.73
C ARG A 265 -13.58 -11.07 28.68
N ASN A 266 -13.22 -10.16 27.77
CA ASN A 266 -14.09 -9.73 26.67
C ASN A 266 -14.09 -10.71 25.49
N ILE A 267 -13.25 -11.76 25.53
CA ILE A 267 -13.19 -12.79 24.50
C ILE A 267 -13.79 -14.10 25.04
N ASP A 268 -14.53 -14.80 24.17
CA ASP A 268 -15.05 -16.13 24.48
C ASP A 268 -13.91 -17.11 24.81
N ALA A 269 -14.01 -17.78 25.97
CA ALA A 269 -13.01 -18.74 26.43
C ALA A 269 -12.76 -19.86 25.40
N THR A 270 -13.78 -20.28 24.65
CA THR A 270 -13.65 -21.31 23.61
C THR A 270 -12.72 -20.89 22.48
N VAL A 271 -12.67 -19.59 22.15
CA VAL A 271 -11.76 -19.02 21.15
C VAL A 271 -10.32 -19.08 21.66
N LEU A 272 -10.10 -18.67 22.92
CA LEU A 272 -8.78 -18.70 23.56
C LEU A 272 -8.25 -20.13 23.74
N ASP A 273 -9.13 -21.10 23.94
CA ASP A 273 -8.74 -22.51 24.08
C ASP A 273 -8.44 -23.15 22.72
N ALA A 274 -9.17 -22.75 21.67
CA ALA A 274 -8.87 -23.16 20.30
C ALA A 274 -7.55 -22.56 19.78
N ASP A 275 -7.15 -21.39 20.29
CA ASP A 275 -5.88 -20.76 19.97
C ASP A 275 -5.13 -20.19 21.18
N PRO A 276 -4.21 -20.97 21.76
CA PRO A 276 -3.41 -20.50 22.88
C PRO A 276 -2.47 -19.33 22.54
N SER A 277 -2.07 -19.10 21.27
CA SER A 277 -1.18 -17.98 20.94
C SER A 277 -1.86 -16.63 21.07
N LEU A 278 -3.19 -16.59 20.94
CA LEU A 278 -3.97 -15.36 21.05
C LEU A 278 -3.79 -14.69 22.42
N ARG A 279 -3.52 -15.46 23.49
CA ARG A 279 -3.19 -14.91 24.82
C ARG A 279 -1.86 -14.15 24.83
N GLU A 280 -0.89 -14.57 24.02
CA GLU A 280 0.38 -13.86 23.84
C GLU A 280 0.17 -12.63 22.94
N ASP A 281 -0.65 -12.72 21.90
CA ASP A 281 -1.00 -11.60 21.03
C ASP A 281 -1.68 -10.45 21.80
N PHE A 282 -2.61 -10.77 22.71
CA PHE A 282 -3.26 -9.77 23.58
C PHE A 282 -2.31 -9.08 24.55
N ARG A 283 -1.12 -9.62 24.81
CA ARG A 283 -0.09 -8.92 25.59
C ARG A 283 0.46 -7.72 24.83
N HIS A 284 0.62 -7.82 23.51
CA HIS A 284 0.97 -6.67 22.68
C HIS A 284 -0.11 -5.60 22.73
N ILE A 285 -1.39 -6.00 22.63
CA ILE A 285 -2.53 -5.09 22.72
C ILE A 285 -2.60 -4.40 24.09
N ALA A 286 -2.35 -5.12 25.18
CA ALA A 286 -2.29 -4.54 26.51
C ALA A 286 -1.20 -3.47 26.65
N ASP A 287 0.01 -3.75 26.14
CA ASP A 287 1.11 -2.78 26.14
C ASP A 287 0.76 -1.55 25.25
N ALA A 288 0.11 -1.77 24.10
CA ALA A 288 -0.33 -0.70 23.19
C ALA A 288 -1.42 0.21 23.79
N LEU A 289 -2.44 -0.37 24.42
CA LEU A 289 -3.52 0.38 25.08
C LEU A 289 -3.01 1.26 26.22
N THR A 290 -2.11 0.71 27.02
CA THR A 290 -1.54 1.42 28.17
C THR A 290 -0.71 2.63 27.76
N ALA A 291 -0.13 2.58 26.56
CA ALA A 291 0.70 3.64 26.00
C ALA A 291 -0.06 4.58 25.04
N ASP A 292 -1.40 4.52 25.00
CA ASP A 292 -2.26 5.32 24.10
C ASP A 292 -1.82 5.23 22.62
N VAL A 293 -1.49 4.01 22.19
CA VAL A 293 -1.15 3.76 20.79
C VAL A 293 -2.37 3.97 19.91
N ALA A 294 -2.20 4.71 18.81
CA ALA A 294 -3.28 4.96 17.85
C ALA A 294 -3.57 3.72 16.99
N TYR A 295 -2.51 3.06 16.50
CA TYR A 295 -2.65 1.92 15.58
C TYR A 295 -1.76 0.75 15.99
N PHE A 296 -2.34 -0.44 16.15
CA PHE A 296 -1.60 -1.69 16.24
C PHE A 296 -1.64 -2.41 14.89
N VAL A 297 -0.47 -2.64 14.28
CA VAL A 297 -0.36 -3.17 12.92
C VAL A 297 0.03 -4.63 12.96
N THR A 298 -0.80 -5.48 12.34
CA THR A 298 -0.59 -6.94 12.29
C THR A 298 -1.11 -7.55 10.99
N ASN A 299 -0.50 -8.64 10.55
CA ASN A 299 -1.04 -9.52 9.50
C ASN A 299 -1.78 -10.75 10.06
N ASP A 300 -1.84 -10.92 11.39
CA ASP A 300 -2.53 -12.03 12.04
C ASP A 300 -4.05 -11.90 11.89
N THR A 301 -4.65 -12.85 11.18
CA THR A 301 -6.07 -12.79 10.83
C THR A 301 -6.99 -13.09 12.02
N ARG A 302 -6.52 -13.86 13.00
CA ARG A 302 -7.29 -14.15 14.23
C ARG A 302 -7.30 -12.93 15.14
N LEU A 303 -6.14 -12.27 15.31
CA LEU A 303 -6.06 -11.04 16.09
C LEU A 303 -6.86 -9.90 15.43
N LEU A 304 -6.82 -9.75 14.11
CA LEU A 304 -7.65 -8.78 13.39
C LEU A 304 -9.16 -9.04 13.57
N HIS A 305 -9.56 -10.30 13.67
CA HIS A 305 -10.97 -10.66 13.81
C HIS A 305 -11.49 -10.48 15.25
N HIS A 306 -10.72 -10.92 16.25
CA HIS A 306 -11.16 -10.92 17.64
C HIS A 306 -10.71 -9.68 18.43
N GLY A 307 -9.58 -9.08 18.06
CA GLY A 307 -8.98 -7.94 18.75
C GLY A 307 -9.93 -6.76 18.94
N PRO A 308 -10.60 -6.25 17.88
CA PRO A 308 -11.49 -5.09 18.00
C PRO A 308 -12.62 -5.28 19.01
N ALA A 309 -13.15 -6.50 19.13
CA ALA A 309 -14.23 -6.81 20.07
C ALA A 309 -13.74 -6.90 21.53
N ALA A 310 -12.45 -7.14 21.75
CA ALA A 310 -11.86 -7.19 23.08
C ALA A 310 -11.61 -5.80 23.69
N LEU A 311 -11.46 -4.77 22.84
CA LEU A 311 -11.06 -3.45 23.26
C LEU A 311 -12.13 -2.78 24.16
N PRO A 312 -11.72 -2.00 25.17
CA PRO A 312 -12.65 -1.22 25.98
C PRO A 312 -13.50 -0.27 25.14
N THR A 313 -14.74 -0.03 25.57
CA THR A 313 -15.63 0.93 24.89
C THR A 313 -15.01 2.34 24.92
N GLY A 314 -14.92 2.99 23.76
CA GLY A 314 -14.30 4.31 23.64
C GLY A 314 -12.78 4.30 23.46
N SER A 315 -12.15 3.11 23.34
CA SER A 315 -10.75 2.98 22.95
C SER A 315 -10.48 3.67 21.62
N THR A 316 -9.40 4.44 21.55
CA THR A 316 -8.86 5.09 20.35
C THR A 316 -7.96 4.15 19.53
N LEU A 317 -7.47 3.06 20.14
CA LEU A 317 -6.63 2.07 19.47
C LEU A 317 -7.40 1.34 18.36
N GLU A 318 -6.85 1.34 17.16
CA GLU A 318 -7.32 0.54 16.03
C GLU A 318 -6.34 -0.59 15.70
N ILE A 319 -6.85 -1.80 15.45
CA ILE A 319 -6.05 -2.98 15.07
C ILE A 319 -6.21 -3.20 13.57
N LEU A 320 -5.14 -2.96 12.79
CA LEU A 320 -5.20 -2.84 11.34
C LEU A 320 -4.09 -3.63 10.64
N ARG A 321 -4.30 -3.99 9.36
CA ARG A 321 -3.24 -4.45 8.46
C ARG A 321 -2.39 -3.28 7.96
N PRO A 322 -1.17 -3.54 7.44
CA PRO A 322 -0.30 -2.49 6.90
C PRO A 322 -0.98 -1.54 5.90
N HIS A 323 -1.69 -2.09 4.91
CA HIS A 323 -2.35 -1.30 3.87
C HIS A 323 -3.53 -0.47 4.39
N GLU A 324 -4.17 -0.92 5.49
CA GLU A 324 -5.28 -0.20 6.13
C GLU A 324 -4.77 1.00 6.92
N VAL A 325 -3.64 0.87 7.62
CA VAL A 325 -3.01 1.98 8.34
C VAL A 325 -2.47 3.04 7.37
N VAL A 326 -1.85 2.61 6.27
CA VAL A 326 -1.40 3.48 5.18
C VAL A 326 -2.58 4.29 4.62
N ARG A 327 -3.71 3.63 4.37
CA ARG A 327 -4.93 4.28 3.90
C ARG A 327 -5.48 5.28 4.92
N ALA A 328 -5.55 4.90 6.20
CA ALA A 328 -6.09 5.76 7.25
C ALA A 328 -5.31 7.07 7.37
N LEU A 329 -3.98 7.02 7.21
CA LEU A 329 -3.12 8.21 7.22
C LEU A 329 -3.18 9.00 5.90
N ASP A 330 -3.20 8.32 4.75
CA ASP A 330 -3.29 9.01 3.44
C ASP A 330 -4.56 9.86 3.30
N GLN A 331 -5.69 9.37 3.82
CA GLN A 331 -6.98 10.07 3.83
C GLN A 331 -6.94 11.38 4.64
N ARG A 332 -6.07 11.48 5.65
CA ARG A 332 -5.89 12.69 6.47
C ARG A 332 -5.12 13.80 5.76
N LEU A 333 -4.33 13.46 4.74
CA LEU A 333 -3.42 14.40 4.09
C LEU A 333 -4.10 15.31 3.04
N GLU A 334 -5.42 15.16 2.79
CA GLU A 334 -6.27 16.01 1.92
C GLU A 334 -5.67 16.45 0.55
N GLN A 335 -4.79 15.65 -0.06
CA GLN A 335 -4.18 16.04 -1.34
C GLN A 335 -5.06 15.61 -2.52
N PRO A 336 -5.10 16.40 -3.61
CA PRO A 336 -5.93 16.11 -4.77
C PRO A 336 -5.49 14.80 -5.47
N VAL A 337 -6.47 13.93 -5.74
CA VAL A 337 -6.27 12.71 -6.52
C VAL A 337 -6.25 13.04 -8.02
N PHE A 338 -5.29 12.48 -8.75
CA PHE A 338 -5.18 12.66 -10.19
C PHE A 338 -6.43 12.13 -10.95
N GLN A 339 -7.03 13.00 -11.77
CA GLN A 339 -8.16 12.68 -12.65
C GLN A 339 -7.71 12.60 -14.10
N SER A 340 -8.04 11.49 -14.78
CA SER A 340 -7.69 11.27 -16.19
C SER A 340 -8.94 11.18 -17.04
N ARG A 341 -9.07 12.12 -17.98
CA ARG A 341 -10.25 12.27 -18.85
C ARG A 341 -10.42 11.17 -19.91
N LEU A 342 -9.50 10.21 -20.02
CA LEU A 342 -9.53 9.17 -21.07
C LEU A 342 -10.50 8.04 -20.79
N ILE A 343 -10.70 7.73 -19.50
CA ILE A 343 -11.56 6.64 -19.03
C ILE A 343 -12.76 7.20 -18.25
N GLU A 344 -12.69 8.47 -17.83
CA GLU A 344 -13.82 9.23 -17.30
C GLU A 344 -14.77 9.63 -18.45
N ALA A 345 -15.53 8.65 -18.94
CA ALA A 345 -16.82 8.94 -19.56
C ALA A 345 -17.74 9.58 -18.52
N VAL A 346 -18.81 10.28 -18.94
CA VAL A 346 -19.72 11.08 -18.08
C VAL A 346 -20.23 10.33 -16.83
N ASP A 347 -20.17 9.00 -16.81
CA ASP A 347 -20.63 8.15 -15.71
C ASP A 347 -19.56 7.22 -15.09
N LEU A 348 -18.34 7.20 -15.60
CA LEU A 348 -17.25 6.37 -15.06
C LEU A 348 -16.26 7.25 -14.31
N ARG A 349 -15.81 6.80 -13.13
CA ARG A 349 -14.86 7.54 -12.31
C ARG A 349 -13.82 6.62 -11.67
N TRP A 350 -12.61 7.14 -11.55
CA TRP A 350 -11.58 6.49 -10.73
C TRP A 350 -11.86 6.75 -9.26
N THR A 351 -11.94 5.69 -8.47
CA THR A 351 -11.98 5.74 -7.00
C THR A 351 -10.78 5.00 -6.44
N ALA A 352 -10.40 5.28 -5.20
CA ALA A 352 -9.38 4.49 -4.52
C ALA A 352 -9.83 3.04 -4.43
N ALA A 353 -8.96 2.07 -4.69
CA ALA A 353 -9.33 0.65 -4.59
C ALA A 353 -9.80 0.28 -3.18
N SER A 354 -9.28 1.00 -2.18
CA SER A 354 -9.65 0.83 -0.79
C SER A 354 -11.06 1.30 -0.42
N SER A 355 -11.81 1.92 -1.33
CA SER A 355 -13.23 2.21 -1.12
C SER A 355 -14.13 0.98 -1.32
N SER A 356 -13.58 -0.11 -1.88
CA SER A 356 -14.29 -1.37 -2.12
C SER A 356 -13.73 -2.45 -1.19
N SER A 357 -14.57 -3.43 -0.85
CA SER A 357 -14.10 -4.57 -0.05
C SER A 357 -13.16 -5.47 -0.85
N GLU A 358 -12.22 -6.12 -0.16
CA GLU A 358 -11.28 -7.04 -0.81
C GLU A 358 -12.00 -8.17 -1.57
N SER A 359 -13.12 -8.67 -1.03
CA SER A 359 -13.94 -9.70 -1.70
C SER A 359 -14.55 -9.19 -2.99
N GLU A 360 -15.12 -7.98 -3.01
CA GLU A 360 -15.68 -7.39 -4.23
C GLU A 360 -14.61 -7.22 -5.32
N LEU A 361 -13.40 -6.78 -4.94
CA LEU A 361 -12.29 -6.63 -5.87
C LEU A 361 -11.84 -7.98 -6.43
N VAL A 362 -11.69 -8.99 -5.57
CA VAL A 362 -11.29 -10.34 -6.00
C VAL A 362 -12.33 -10.94 -6.93
N ASP A 363 -13.61 -10.88 -6.56
CA ASP A 363 -14.71 -11.44 -7.36
C ASP A 363 -14.79 -10.78 -8.75
N ALA A 364 -14.53 -9.48 -8.84
CA ALA A 364 -14.56 -8.74 -10.09
C ALA A 364 -13.32 -8.99 -10.99
N PHE A 365 -12.13 -9.17 -10.40
CA PHE A 365 -10.85 -9.04 -11.14
C PHE A 365 -9.95 -10.28 -11.15
N ILE A 366 -10.33 -11.37 -10.46
CA ILE A 366 -9.57 -12.63 -10.48
C ILE A 366 -9.42 -13.21 -11.89
N SER A 367 -8.17 -13.58 -12.23
CA SER A 367 -7.81 -14.14 -13.52
C SER A 367 -7.71 -15.66 -13.48
N HIS A 368 -8.59 -16.36 -14.19
CA HIS A 368 -8.47 -17.82 -14.33
C HIS A 368 -7.46 -18.24 -15.41
N ALA A 369 -6.84 -17.29 -16.12
CA ALA A 369 -5.91 -17.58 -17.22
C ALA A 369 -4.67 -18.36 -16.76
N HIS A 370 -4.22 -18.13 -15.52
CA HIS A 370 -3.05 -18.76 -14.90
C HIS A 370 -3.37 -19.45 -13.57
N ALA A 371 -4.64 -19.83 -13.36
CA ALA A 371 -5.12 -20.41 -12.10
C ALA A 371 -4.78 -19.53 -10.86
N GLU A 372 -4.86 -18.21 -11.01
CA GLU A 372 -4.69 -17.26 -9.92
C GLU A 372 -5.68 -17.58 -8.79
N ARG A 373 -5.18 -17.65 -7.55
CA ARG A 373 -6.03 -17.86 -6.39
C ARG A 373 -6.46 -16.51 -5.85
N GLY A 374 -7.68 -16.40 -5.32
CA GLY A 374 -8.19 -15.15 -4.76
C GLY A 374 -7.25 -14.52 -3.72
N LYS A 375 -6.67 -15.34 -2.84
CA LYS A 375 -5.68 -14.89 -1.85
C LYS A 375 -4.43 -14.24 -2.45
N ASP A 376 -3.98 -14.69 -3.63
CA ASP A 376 -2.78 -14.16 -4.27
C ASP A 376 -3.07 -12.76 -4.85
N LEU A 377 -4.26 -12.58 -5.43
CA LEU A 377 -4.76 -11.26 -5.86
C LEU A 377 -5.02 -10.33 -4.66
N THR A 378 -5.65 -10.81 -3.59
CA THR A 378 -5.83 -10.04 -2.36
C THR A 378 -4.50 -9.48 -1.86
N ARG A 379 -3.48 -10.34 -1.76
CA ARG A 379 -2.13 -9.91 -1.37
C ARG A 379 -1.56 -8.86 -2.31
N ALA A 380 -1.68 -9.05 -3.62
CA ALA A 380 -1.19 -8.07 -4.59
C ALA A 380 -1.88 -6.71 -4.42
N ILE A 381 -3.20 -6.69 -4.21
CA ILE A 381 -3.97 -5.47 -3.95
C ILE A 381 -3.49 -4.78 -2.67
N ARG A 382 -3.32 -5.54 -1.57
CA ARG A 382 -2.80 -5.00 -0.31
C ARG A 382 -1.42 -4.38 -0.49
N ALA A 383 -0.51 -5.07 -1.19
CA ALA A 383 0.82 -4.57 -1.50
C ALA A 383 0.76 -3.27 -2.30
N ALA A 384 -0.05 -3.23 -3.36
CA ALA A 384 -0.24 -2.03 -4.18
C ALA A 384 -0.77 -0.85 -3.36
N ILE A 385 -1.78 -1.06 -2.50
CA ILE A 385 -2.33 -0.01 -1.62
C ILE A 385 -1.29 0.46 -0.62
N SER A 386 -0.53 -0.43 0.01
CA SER A 386 0.53 -0.06 0.95
C SER A 386 1.63 0.78 0.29
N GLN A 387 2.02 0.45 -0.95
CA GLN A 387 3.09 1.13 -1.67
C GLN A 387 2.62 2.48 -2.23
N ASN A 388 1.41 2.53 -2.80
CA ASN A 388 0.82 3.75 -3.32
C ASN A 388 -0.71 3.71 -3.18
N PRO A 389 -1.26 4.21 -2.05
CA PRO A 389 -2.70 4.14 -1.78
C PRO A 389 -3.52 4.93 -2.80
N ARG A 390 -2.98 6.03 -3.34
CA ARG A 390 -3.64 6.88 -4.32
C ARG A 390 -3.47 6.41 -5.76
N GLY A 391 -2.36 5.74 -6.06
CA GLY A 391 -2.10 5.12 -7.35
C GLY A 391 -2.83 3.80 -7.57
N THR A 392 -3.37 3.20 -6.51
CA THR A 392 -4.16 1.96 -6.60
C THR A 392 -5.65 2.28 -6.67
N ARG A 393 -6.21 2.19 -7.88
CA ARG A 393 -7.53 2.74 -8.23
C ARG A 393 -8.41 1.73 -8.93
N VAL A 394 -9.71 1.92 -8.77
CA VAL A 394 -10.75 1.14 -9.43
C VAL A 394 -11.61 2.07 -10.24
N LEU A 395 -11.90 1.67 -11.47
CA LEU A 395 -12.86 2.36 -12.32
C LEU A 395 -14.26 1.89 -11.95
N THR A 396 -15.09 2.81 -11.47
CA THR A 396 -16.46 2.55 -11.02
C THR A 396 -17.47 3.26 -11.91
N GLY A 397 -18.62 2.62 -12.13
CA GLY A 397 -19.77 3.24 -12.79
C GLY A 397 -20.79 3.84 -11.82
N PRO A 398 -21.92 4.38 -12.32
CA PRO A 398 -22.88 5.13 -11.51
C PRO A 398 -23.67 4.27 -10.52
N LYS A 399 -23.66 2.93 -10.68
CA LYS A 399 -24.26 1.98 -9.74
C LYS A 399 -23.18 1.27 -8.89
N ASN A 400 -21.99 1.86 -8.78
CA ASN A 400 -20.80 1.29 -8.14
C ASN A 400 -20.37 -0.05 -8.75
N GLU A 401 -20.72 -0.33 -10.01
CA GLU A 401 -20.19 -1.48 -10.71
C GLU A 401 -18.70 -1.31 -10.99
N LEU A 402 -17.91 -2.39 -10.86
CA LEU A 402 -16.45 -2.35 -11.03
C LEU A 402 -16.08 -2.71 -12.47
N TRP A 403 -15.27 -1.86 -13.12
CA TRP A 403 -14.93 -2.01 -14.53
C TRP A 403 -13.46 -2.36 -14.76
N ALA A 404 -12.56 -1.72 -14.01
CA ALA A 404 -11.12 -1.93 -14.12
C ALA A 404 -10.43 -1.71 -12.78
N LEU A 405 -9.32 -2.38 -12.54
CA LEU A 405 -8.43 -2.18 -11.40
C LEU A 405 -7.03 -1.90 -11.93
N LEU A 406 -6.41 -0.83 -11.45
CA LEU A 406 -5.11 -0.35 -11.88
C LEU A 406 -4.28 0.03 -10.65
N ALA A 407 -3.04 -0.41 -10.60
CA ALA A 407 -2.07 0.03 -9.61
C ALA A 407 -0.92 0.77 -10.27
N GLU A 408 -0.62 1.96 -9.77
CA GLU A 408 0.50 2.82 -10.18
C GLU A 408 1.45 3.01 -8.98
N PRO A 409 2.76 2.77 -9.10
CA PRO A 409 3.75 3.04 -8.05
C PRO A 409 4.08 4.54 -7.99
N ARG A 410 4.58 4.97 -6.83
CA ARG A 410 4.76 6.40 -6.51
C ARG A 410 6.04 7.02 -7.08
N ASP A 411 7.11 6.24 -7.27
CA ASP A 411 8.41 6.74 -7.73
C ASP A 411 9.18 5.65 -8.50
N ALA A 412 9.22 5.77 -9.82
CA ALA A 412 10.06 4.94 -10.66
C ALA A 412 10.48 5.69 -11.92
N ASP A 413 11.71 5.46 -12.38
CA ASP A 413 12.25 6.01 -13.65
C ASP A 413 11.45 5.57 -14.89
N ALA A 414 10.56 4.59 -14.71
CA ALA A 414 9.61 4.09 -15.67
C ALA A 414 8.30 3.72 -14.96
N LEU A 415 7.16 3.85 -15.63
CA LEU A 415 5.87 3.48 -15.04
C LEU A 415 5.75 1.96 -14.97
N ARG A 416 6.01 1.36 -13.81
CA ARG A 416 5.72 -0.05 -13.52
C ARG A 416 4.26 -0.21 -13.18
N VAL A 417 3.57 -1.21 -13.70
CA VAL A 417 2.14 -1.44 -13.44
C VAL A 417 1.99 -2.84 -12.87
N PRO A 418 1.98 -3.00 -11.53
CA PRO A 418 1.90 -4.31 -10.89
C PRO A 418 0.52 -4.96 -11.00
N ILE A 419 -0.54 -4.16 -11.23
CA ILE A 419 -1.91 -4.66 -11.42
C ILE A 419 -2.57 -3.91 -12.58
N ILE A 420 -3.08 -4.66 -13.57
CA ILE A 420 -3.88 -4.13 -14.67
C ILE A 420 -5.00 -5.11 -15.05
N ARG A 421 -6.20 -4.89 -14.48
CA ARG A 421 -7.34 -5.82 -14.60
C ARG A 421 -8.57 -5.12 -15.15
N VAL A 422 -9.37 -5.91 -15.86
CA VAL A 422 -10.64 -5.47 -16.44
C VAL A 422 -11.71 -6.50 -16.12
N ALA A 423 -12.84 -6.04 -15.61
CA ALA A 423 -13.97 -6.89 -15.27
C ALA A 423 -14.61 -7.50 -16.52
N ARG A 424 -15.29 -8.63 -16.36
CA ARG A 424 -16.02 -9.28 -17.46
C ARG A 424 -17.28 -8.47 -17.81
N GLY A 425 -17.54 -8.29 -19.10
CA GLY A 425 -18.75 -7.61 -19.56
C GLY A 425 -18.70 -7.30 -21.06
N ALA A 426 -19.82 -6.80 -21.60
CA ALA A 426 -19.95 -6.53 -23.04
C ALA A 426 -18.94 -5.48 -23.57
N ALA A 427 -18.43 -4.61 -22.71
CA ALA A 427 -17.49 -3.54 -23.06
C ALA A 427 -16.05 -3.79 -22.60
N SER A 428 -15.72 -5.00 -22.11
CA SER A 428 -14.41 -5.32 -21.54
C SER A 428 -13.25 -5.10 -22.50
N ASN A 429 -13.42 -5.45 -23.79
CA ASN A 429 -12.38 -5.23 -24.81
C ASN A 429 -12.06 -3.74 -24.99
N THR A 430 -13.10 -2.90 -24.98
CA THR A 430 -12.96 -1.47 -25.15
C THR A 430 -12.27 -0.85 -23.94
N VAL A 431 -12.65 -1.27 -22.73
CA VAL A 431 -12.02 -0.83 -21.48
C VAL A 431 -10.55 -1.26 -21.43
N ALA A 432 -10.22 -2.47 -21.86
CA ALA A 432 -8.84 -2.95 -21.92
C ALA A 432 -7.96 -2.10 -22.85
N LEU A 433 -8.46 -1.75 -24.04
CA LEU A 433 -7.76 -0.86 -24.97
C LEU A 433 -7.53 0.52 -24.37
N GLN A 434 -8.53 1.07 -23.68
CA GLN A 434 -8.39 2.36 -23.01
C GLN A 434 -7.44 2.30 -21.83
N LEU A 435 -7.45 1.21 -21.06
CA LEU A 435 -6.55 1.02 -19.93
C LEU A 435 -5.09 0.94 -20.39
N ALA A 436 -4.82 0.23 -21.49
CA ALA A 436 -3.50 0.19 -22.12
C ALA A 436 -3.03 1.58 -22.57
N ARG A 437 -3.93 2.40 -23.12
CA ARG A 437 -3.60 3.78 -23.51
C ARG A 437 -3.40 4.68 -22.30
N HIS A 438 -4.24 4.55 -21.28
CA HIS A 438 -4.22 5.36 -20.05
C HIS A 438 -2.91 5.23 -19.29
N THR A 439 -2.31 4.03 -19.18
CA THR A 439 -0.99 3.86 -18.56
C THR A 439 0.09 4.67 -19.29
N ARG A 440 0.05 4.74 -20.62
CA ARG A 440 0.98 5.57 -21.40
C ARG A 440 0.74 7.06 -21.22
N HIS A 441 -0.50 7.48 -21.00
CA HIS A 441 -0.79 8.87 -20.65
C HIS A 441 -0.25 9.25 -19.28
N ILE A 442 -0.40 8.37 -18.27
CA ILE A 442 0.19 8.55 -16.95
C ILE A 442 1.71 8.70 -17.09
N ALA A 443 2.38 7.81 -17.83
CA ALA A 443 3.81 7.92 -18.08
C ALA A 443 4.19 9.24 -18.76
N ARG A 444 3.47 9.65 -19.81
CA ARG A 444 3.70 10.93 -20.51
C ARG A 444 3.56 12.14 -19.58
N GLN A 445 2.56 12.16 -18.72
CA GLN A 445 2.31 13.28 -17.79
C GLN A 445 3.39 13.39 -16.72
N ASN A 446 3.93 12.26 -16.27
CA ASN A 446 5.04 12.20 -15.32
C ASN A 446 6.41 12.27 -16.02
N ASN A 447 6.46 12.58 -17.32
CA ASN A 447 7.69 12.63 -18.14
C ASN A 447 8.53 11.35 -18.12
N LEU A 448 7.88 10.18 -18.01
CA LEU A 448 8.52 8.87 -18.03
C LEU A 448 8.66 8.35 -19.46
N GLY A 449 9.83 7.78 -19.77
CA GLY A 449 10.16 7.27 -21.10
C GLY A 449 9.69 5.83 -21.39
N GLU A 450 9.21 5.10 -20.37
CA GLU A 450 8.82 3.70 -20.50
C GLU A 450 7.63 3.36 -19.59
N VAL A 451 6.78 2.43 -20.06
CA VAL A 451 5.78 1.71 -19.26
C VAL A 451 6.13 0.22 -19.26
N MET A 452 6.13 -0.40 -18.09
CA MET A 452 6.32 -1.84 -17.87
C MET A 452 5.11 -2.43 -17.16
N ILE A 453 4.56 -3.54 -17.65
CA ILE A 453 3.50 -4.28 -16.96
C ILE A 453 4.13 -5.43 -16.20
N ASP A 454 4.14 -5.32 -14.87
CA ASP A 454 4.68 -6.32 -13.94
C ASP A 454 3.60 -7.31 -13.46
N ASP A 455 2.34 -7.11 -13.87
CA ASP A 455 1.22 -8.00 -13.57
C ASP A 455 1.43 -9.39 -14.21
N SER A 456 1.62 -10.41 -13.37
CA SER A 456 1.87 -11.79 -13.82
C SER A 456 0.63 -12.52 -14.31
N ASN A 457 -0.58 -11.99 -14.10
CA ASN A 457 -1.83 -12.65 -14.51
C ASN A 457 -2.65 -11.83 -15.53
N VAL A 458 -1.95 -11.10 -16.41
CA VAL A 458 -2.55 -10.41 -17.56
C VAL A 458 -3.42 -11.37 -18.38
N THR A 459 -4.72 -11.06 -18.47
CA THR A 459 -5.67 -11.88 -19.23
C THR A 459 -5.37 -11.85 -20.73
N VAL A 460 -5.83 -12.86 -21.49
CA VAL A 460 -5.69 -12.91 -22.96
C VAL A 460 -6.26 -11.65 -23.63
N MET A 461 -7.40 -11.17 -23.15
CA MET A 461 -8.01 -9.92 -23.62
C MET A 461 -7.08 -8.71 -23.38
N MET A 462 -6.54 -8.58 -22.18
CA MET A 462 -5.66 -7.46 -21.84
C MET A 462 -4.34 -7.53 -22.63
N ARG A 463 -3.78 -8.73 -22.83
CA ARG A 463 -2.64 -8.98 -23.73
C ARG A 463 -2.91 -8.47 -25.14
N HIS A 464 -4.06 -8.80 -25.72
CA HIS A 464 -4.44 -8.30 -27.05
C HIS A 464 -4.55 -6.78 -27.07
N ALA A 465 -5.11 -6.17 -26.01
CA ALA A 465 -5.23 -4.73 -25.90
C ALA A 465 -3.86 -4.02 -25.81
N LEU A 466 -2.94 -4.54 -24.99
CA LEU A 466 -1.57 -4.03 -24.86
C LEU A 466 -0.83 -4.09 -26.21
N LEU A 467 -0.85 -5.25 -26.88
CA LEU A 467 -0.22 -5.41 -28.20
C LEU A 467 -0.85 -4.49 -29.25
N ALA A 468 -2.18 -4.35 -29.24
CA ALA A 468 -2.90 -3.46 -30.15
C ALA A 468 -2.59 -1.97 -29.90
N ASP A 469 -2.20 -1.60 -28.67
CA ASP A 469 -1.76 -0.24 -28.34
C ASP A 469 -0.27 0.02 -28.63
N GLY A 470 0.52 -1.02 -28.91
CA GLY A 470 1.92 -0.90 -29.31
C GLY A 470 2.92 -1.35 -28.25
N PHE A 471 2.47 -2.00 -27.17
CA PHE A 471 3.36 -2.71 -26.26
C PHE A 471 3.98 -3.91 -26.97
N ARG A 472 5.21 -4.25 -26.56
CA ARG A 472 5.92 -5.46 -26.98
C ARG A 472 5.92 -6.46 -25.84
N ASP A 473 5.96 -7.73 -26.18
CA ASP A 473 6.14 -8.82 -25.23
C ASP A 473 7.59 -9.31 -25.34
N GLU A 474 8.48 -8.72 -24.53
CA GLU A 474 9.92 -8.97 -24.50
C GLU A 474 10.30 -9.17 -23.02
N ASP A 475 10.01 -10.36 -22.48
CA ASP A 475 10.10 -10.69 -21.04
C ASP A 475 9.19 -9.81 -20.15
N GLY A 476 7.94 -9.67 -20.59
CA GLY A 476 6.93 -8.78 -20.01
C GLY A 476 6.48 -7.72 -21.00
N PHE A 477 5.33 -7.08 -20.73
CA PHE A 477 4.81 -6.05 -21.65
C PHE A 477 5.51 -4.72 -21.42
N ARG A 478 6.13 -4.19 -22.47
CA ARG A 478 6.86 -2.91 -22.44
C ARG A 478 6.42 -1.97 -23.54
N ALA A 479 6.30 -0.68 -23.23
CA ALA A 479 6.09 0.39 -24.21
C ALA A 479 7.08 1.52 -23.97
N SER A 480 7.87 1.86 -24.99
CA SER A 480 8.74 3.04 -24.98
C SER A 480 7.96 4.26 -25.48
N LEU A 481 8.16 5.41 -24.85
CA LEU A 481 7.48 6.66 -25.18
C LEU A 481 8.51 7.66 -25.70
N ILE A 482 8.26 8.23 -26.89
CA ILE A 482 9.05 9.34 -27.43
C ILE A 482 8.16 10.57 -27.43
N ASN A 483 8.27 11.41 -26.40
CA ASN A 483 7.44 12.61 -26.25
C ASN A 483 7.95 13.81 -27.04
N ARG A 484 8.19 13.61 -28.34
CA ARG A 484 8.61 14.68 -29.26
C ARG A 484 8.16 14.42 -30.69
N THR A 485 8.12 15.50 -31.47
CA THR A 485 7.97 15.44 -32.93
C THR A 485 9.34 15.25 -33.56
N MET A 486 9.45 14.38 -34.55
CA MET A 486 10.70 14.11 -35.26
C MET A 486 10.45 13.98 -36.76
N THR A 487 11.45 14.29 -37.56
CA THR A 487 11.43 13.92 -38.98
C THR A 487 11.64 12.41 -39.11
N HIS A 488 11.09 11.81 -40.17
CA HIS A 488 11.35 10.41 -40.48
C HIS A 488 12.85 10.09 -40.55
N GLN A 489 13.64 10.98 -41.16
CA GLN A 489 15.10 10.80 -41.29
C GLN A 489 15.82 10.79 -39.94
N GLN A 490 15.47 11.71 -39.03
CA GLN A 490 16.04 11.74 -37.68
C GLN A 490 15.69 10.46 -36.90
N PHE A 491 14.42 10.03 -36.97
CA PHE A 491 13.99 8.80 -36.30
C PHE A 491 14.78 7.57 -36.80
N MET A 492 14.97 7.45 -38.12
CA MET A 492 15.76 6.35 -38.70
C MET A 492 17.24 6.42 -38.33
N HIS A 493 17.81 7.62 -38.16
CA HIS A 493 19.18 7.78 -37.72
C HIS A 493 19.38 7.33 -36.27
N GLU A 494 18.41 7.64 -35.40
CA GLU A 494 18.44 7.25 -33.99
C GLU A 494 18.04 5.77 -33.77
N HIS A 495 17.30 5.18 -34.71
CA HIS A 495 16.81 3.80 -34.64
C HIS A 495 17.06 3.02 -35.95
N PRO A 496 18.34 2.73 -36.29
CA PRO A 496 18.72 2.16 -37.58
C PRO A 496 18.19 0.74 -37.83
N ASP A 497 17.89 -0.01 -36.76
CA ASP A 497 17.46 -1.42 -36.84
C ASP A 497 15.96 -1.59 -37.11
N LEU A 498 15.19 -0.49 -37.22
CA LEU A 498 13.74 -0.56 -37.46
C LEU A 498 13.42 -0.45 -38.96
N PRO A 499 12.77 -1.45 -39.59
CA PRO A 499 12.43 -1.38 -41.01
C PRO A 499 11.24 -0.45 -41.25
N VAL A 500 11.40 0.56 -42.11
CA VAL A 500 10.33 1.51 -42.47
C VAL A 500 10.35 1.83 -43.96
N HIS A 501 9.45 1.22 -44.73
CA HIS A 501 9.36 1.48 -46.17
C HIS A 501 7.95 1.86 -46.69
N HIS A 502 6.88 1.72 -45.88
CA HIS A 502 5.49 2.02 -46.31
C HIS A 502 4.62 2.68 -45.22
N THR A 503 3.49 3.28 -45.61
CA THR A 503 2.56 4.03 -44.71
C THR A 503 1.96 3.19 -43.58
N GLY A 504 1.77 1.88 -43.78
CA GLY A 504 1.38 0.95 -42.72
C GLY A 504 2.40 0.89 -41.58
N HIS A 505 3.70 0.89 -41.92
CA HIS A 505 4.79 0.86 -40.95
C HIS A 505 4.91 2.19 -40.17
N LEU A 506 4.61 3.33 -40.79
CA LEU A 506 4.63 4.63 -40.09
C LEU A 506 3.61 4.69 -38.96
N ARG A 507 2.38 4.24 -39.21
CA ARG A 507 1.34 4.15 -38.20
C ARG A 507 1.78 3.26 -37.04
N ASP A 508 2.33 2.09 -37.37
CA ASP A 508 2.71 1.10 -36.37
C ASP A 508 3.91 1.60 -35.53
N LEU A 509 4.85 2.35 -36.12
CA LEU A 509 5.93 3.01 -35.39
C LEU A 509 5.44 4.10 -34.45
N GLU A 510 4.67 5.06 -34.95
CA GLU A 510 4.15 6.14 -34.10
C GLU A 510 3.24 5.59 -32.99
N ARG A 511 2.57 4.46 -33.22
CA ARG A 511 1.83 3.75 -32.20
C ARG A 511 2.76 3.10 -31.17
N ARG A 512 3.79 2.39 -31.63
CA ARG A 512 4.81 1.77 -30.77
C ARG A 512 5.47 2.78 -29.85
N PHE A 513 5.76 3.97 -30.36
CA PHE A 513 6.46 5.04 -29.64
C PHE A 513 5.58 6.24 -29.25
N TRP A 514 4.25 6.09 -29.27
CA TRP A 514 3.31 7.15 -28.89
C TRP A 514 3.75 7.81 -27.58
N PRO A 515 3.74 9.15 -27.48
CA PRO A 515 3.08 10.12 -28.37
C PRO A 515 3.92 10.63 -29.56
N LEU A 516 4.92 9.86 -30.03
CA LEU A 516 5.71 10.19 -31.22
C LEU A 516 4.84 10.60 -32.40
N THR A 517 5.19 11.73 -33.01
CA THR A 517 4.63 12.17 -34.29
C THR A 517 5.76 12.39 -35.30
N LEU A 518 5.70 11.67 -36.41
CA LEU A 518 6.65 11.72 -37.51
C LEU A 518 6.15 12.67 -38.61
N ILE A 519 6.96 13.69 -38.88
CA ILE A 519 6.76 14.66 -39.96
C ILE A 519 7.68 14.36 -41.16
N HIS A 520 7.38 14.94 -42.31
CA HIS A 520 8.09 14.72 -43.58
C HIS A 520 8.02 13.26 -44.07
N THR A 521 6.88 12.62 -43.82
CA THR A 521 6.62 11.21 -44.18
C THR A 521 5.92 11.04 -45.53
N ASN A 522 5.53 12.14 -46.19
CA ASN A 522 4.70 12.15 -47.40
C ASN A 522 3.38 11.37 -47.27
N ALA A 523 2.90 11.16 -46.04
CA ALA A 523 1.64 10.47 -45.78
C ALA A 523 0.46 11.22 -46.44
N PRO A 524 -0.44 10.53 -47.18
CA PRO A 524 -1.61 11.17 -47.76
C PRO A 524 -2.41 11.92 -46.68
N THR A 525 -2.64 13.21 -46.88
CA THR A 525 -3.28 14.08 -45.89
C THR A 525 -4.58 14.64 -46.43
N TYR A 526 -5.61 14.62 -45.58
CA TYR A 526 -6.96 15.05 -45.93
C TYR A 526 -7.49 16.00 -44.87
N VAL A 527 -8.14 17.07 -45.30
CA VAL A 527 -8.94 17.92 -44.43
C VAL A 527 -10.40 17.48 -44.53
N ILE A 528 -11.01 17.18 -43.38
CA ILE A 528 -12.41 16.77 -43.28
C ILE A 528 -13.19 17.80 -42.45
N PRO A 529 -14.25 18.41 -43.01
CA PRO A 529 -15.09 19.33 -42.26
C PRO A 529 -16.03 18.57 -41.31
N ILE A 530 -16.19 19.09 -40.09
CA ILE A 530 -17.12 18.61 -39.08
C ILE A 530 -17.87 19.79 -38.44
N GLN A 531 -19.13 19.57 -38.05
CA GLN A 531 -19.93 20.57 -37.34
C GLN A 531 -19.69 20.49 -35.82
N PRO A 532 -19.66 21.61 -35.08
CA PRO A 532 -19.41 21.63 -33.63
C PRO A 532 -20.28 20.64 -32.85
N ARG A 533 -21.59 20.61 -33.07
CA ARG A 533 -22.54 19.66 -32.44
C ARG A 533 -22.17 18.18 -32.56
N PHE A 534 -21.43 17.79 -33.60
CA PHE A 534 -20.96 16.41 -33.78
C PHE A 534 -19.52 16.22 -33.34
N MET A 535 -18.71 17.28 -33.40
CA MET A 535 -17.31 17.28 -32.99
C MET A 535 -17.17 16.98 -31.49
N TYR A 536 -17.86 17.73 -30.63
CA TYR A 536 -17.74 17.60 -29.18
C TYR A 536 -17.96 16.16 -28.68
N PRO A 537 -19.10 15.50 -29.00
CA PRO A 537 -19.29 14.12 -28.59
C PRO A 537 -18.35 13.13 -29.30
N LEU A 538 -17.92 13.39 -30.54
CA LEU A 538 -17.04 12.47 -31.28
C LEU A 538 -15.62 12.47 -30.69
N PHE A 539 -15.06 13.65 -30.41
CA PHE A 539 -13.68 13.79 -29.92
C PHE A 539 -13.58 13.86 -28.39
N GLY A 540 -14.68 14.11 -27.69
CA GLY A 540 -14.65 14.31 -26.23
C GLY A 540 -14.06 15.66 -25.82
N ALA A 541 -14.10 16.67 -26.69
CA ALA A 541 -13.64 18.01 -26.35
C ALA A 541 -14.66 18.70 -25.42
N PRO A 542 -14.22 19.38 -24.34
CA PRO A 542 -15.12 20.13 -23.47
C PRO A 542 -15.72 21.31 -24.23
N ARG A 543 -17.01 21.60 -24.00
CA ARG A 543 -17.61 22.89 -24.33
C ARG A 543 -17.32 23.86 -23.19
N GLU A 544 -17.07 25.13 -23.49
CA GLU A 544 -16.93 26.19 -22.47
C GLU A 544 -18.26 26.44 -21.70
N THR A 545 -19.36 25.83 -22.13
CA THR A 545 -20.67 25.90 -21.48
C THR A 545 -20.85 24.76 -20.47
N LEU A 546 -21.36 25.09 -19.28
CA LEU A 546 -21.66 24.21 -18.12
C LEU A 546 -22.63 23.03 -18.38
N VAL A 547 -23.03 22.78 -19.63
CA VAL A 547 -23.95 21.70 -19.99
C VAL A 547 -23.13 20.55 -20.57
N GLU A 548 -22.85 19.55 -19.74
CA GLU A 548 -22.34 18.26 -20.19
C GLU A 548 -23.31 17.68 -21.23
N LEU A 549 -22.89 17.64 -22.49
CA LEU A 549 -23.64 16.93 -23.52
C LEU A 549 -23.51 15.43 -23.26
N ASP A 550 -24.64 14.71 -23.33
CA ASP A 550 -24.71 13.24 -23.26
C ASP A 550 -23.83 12.59 -24.33
N ARG A 551 -22.55 12.32 -24.01
CA ARG A 551 -21.65 11.52 -24.86
C ARG A 551 -21.95 10.04 -24.62
N PRO A 552 -22.37 9.27 -25.63
CA PRO A 552 -22.61 7.84 -25.46
C PRO A 552 -21.34 7.12 -24.98
N ARG A 553 -21.43 6.31 -23.92
CA ARG A 553 -20.28 5.59 -23.30
C ARG A 553 -19.41 4.85 -24.31
N ALA A 554 -20.04 4.12 -25.23
CA ALA A 554 -19.34 3.35 -26.26
C ALA A 554 -18.46 4.25 -27.16
N LEU A 555 -18.87 5.49 -27.39
CA LEU A 555 -18.11 6.48 -28.18
C LEU A 555 -16.94 7.05 -27.39
N GLY A 556 -17.10 7.26 -26.08
CA GLY A 556 -16.05 7.71 -25.16
C GLY A 556 -14.96 6.67 -24.95
N LEU A 557 -15.34 5.40 -24.88
CA LEU A 557 -14.40 4.30 -24.66
C LEU A 557 -13.76 3.80 -25.96
N SER A 558 -14.33 4.05 -27.14
CA SER A 558 -13.76 3.54 -28.40
C SER A 558 -12.53 4.34 -28.85
N ARG A 559 -11.48 3.63 -29.25
CA ARG A 559 -10.32 4.19 -29.95
C ARG A 559 -10.58 4.41 -31.44
N GLU A 560 -11.51 3.63 -32.01
CA GLU A 560 -11.95 3.75 -33.39
C GLU A 560 -13.28 4.51 -33.46
N HIS A 561 -13.40 5.38 -34.44
CA HIS A 561 -14.59 6.17 -34.67
C HIS A 561 -14.98 6.16 -36.15
N VAL A 562 -16.24 6.52 -36.41
CA VAL A 562 -16.80 6.59 -37.74
C VAL A 562 -17.41 7.96 -38.00
N TYR A 563 -17.10 8.50 -39.17
CA TYR A 563 -17.71 9.68 -39.74
C TYR A 563 -18.42 9.32 -41.05
N TYR A 564 -19.58 9.94 -41.29
CA TYR A 564 -20.39 9.68 -42.48
C TYR A 564 -20.44 10.91 -43.38
N SER A 565 -20.41 10.71 -44.69
CA SER A 565 -20.48 11.79 -45.68
C SER A 565 -21.06 11.30 -47.00
N GLY A 566 -21.76 12.17 -47.72
CA GLY A 566 -22.17 11.90 -49.10
C GLY A 566 -21.05 12.06 -50.12
N SER A 567 -19.87 12.51 -49.71
CA SER A 567 -18.75 12.69 -50.64
C SER A 567 -18.22 11.35 -51.14
N GLY A 568 -18.29 11.15 -52.45
CA GLY A 568 -17.60 10.05 -53.15
C GLY A 568 -16.20 10.40 -53.66
N LYS A 569 -15.72 11.63 -53.42
CA LYS A 569 -14.44 12.14 -53.95
C LYS A 569 -13.43 12.34 -52.81
N ALA A 570 -12.15 12.25 -53.16
CA ALA A 570 -11.02 12.47 -52.26
C ALA A 570 -11.14 11.64 -50.96
N LEU A 571 -11.37 10.34 -51.11
CA LEU A 571 -11.54 9.41 -50.00
C LEU A 571 -10.18 9.12 -49.34
N PRO A 572 -10.03 9.34 -48.02
CA PRO A 572 -8.82 8.99 -47.29
C PRO A 572 -8.53 7.48 -47.36
N PRO A 573 -7.41 7.04 -47.99
CA PRO A 573 -7.00 5.64 -47.93
C PRO A 573 -6.57 5.27 -46.50
N ARG A 574 -6.40 3.97 -46.25
CA ARG A 574 -5.85 3.48 -44.99
C ARG A 574 -4.45 4.05 -44.74
N GLY A 575 -4.18 4.52 -43.52
CA GLY A 575 -2.93 5.16 -43.13
C GLY A 575 -2.82 6.64 -43.49
N ALA A 576 -3.85 7.24 -44.10
CA ALA A 576 -3.88 8.67 -44.37
C ALA A 576 -4.04 9.49 -43.07
N ARG A 577 -3.47 10.70 -43.04
CA ARG A 577 -3.73 11.70 -42.00
C ARG A 577 -5.07 12.38 -42.28
N ILE A 578 -5.87 12.55 -41.23
CA ILE A 578 -7.10 13.32 -41.26
C ILE A 578 -6.89 14.54 -40.37
N ILE A 579 -7.07 15.73 -40.94
CA ILE A 579 -7.12 17.00 -40.23
C ILE A 579 -8.58 17.38 -40.10
N TRP A 580 -9.08 17.54 -38.89
CA TRP A 580 -10.47 17.88 -38.62
C TRP A 580 -10.64 19.40 -38.58
N TYR A 581 -11.39 19.91 -39.56
CA TYR A 581 -11.75 21.31 -39.65
C TYR A 581 -13.16 21.52 -39.07
N ALA A 582 -13.23 22.18 -37.94
CA ALA A 582 -14.46 22.62 -37.32
C ALA A 582 -15.09 23.75 -38.16
N THR A 583 -16.29 23.52 -38.66
CA THR A 583 -17.02 24.47 -39.49
C THR A 583 -17.85 25.42 -38.61
N ALA A 584 -19.15 25.49 -38.87
CA ALA A 584 -20.14 26.24 -38.13
C ALA A 584 -21.43 25.41 -38.08
N ASP A 585 -22.22 25.60 -37.04
CA ASP A 585 -23.61 25.13 -36.98
C ASP A 585 -24.53 26.25 -36.46
N GLN A 586 -25.78 25.90 -36.13
CA GLN A 586 -26.79 26.86 -35.65
C GLN A 586 -26.42 27.47 -34.29
N THR A 587 -25.53 26.82 -33.53
CA THR A 587 -25.17 27.22 -32.16
C THR A 587 -23.83 27.94 -32.10
N GLU A 588 -22.88 27.60 -32.99
CA GLU A 588 -21.49 28.00 -32.82
C GLU A 588 -20.74 28.11 -34.15
N GLN A 589 -19.81 29.06 -34.24
CA GLN A 589 -18.89 29.21 -35.37
C GLN A 589 -17.45 29.06 -34.90
N VAL A 590 -16.87 27.87 -35.09
CA VAL A 590 -15.49 27.56 -34.66
C VAL A 590 -14.49 27.95 -35.75
N ARG A 591 -14.72 27.52 -37.00
CA ARG A 591 -13.86 27.83 -38.17
C ARG A 591 -12.36 27.62 -37.96
N ALA A 592 -11.99 26.55 -37.26
CA ALA A 592 -10.62 26.23 -36.90
C ALA A 592 -10.29 24.75 -37.15
N VAL A 593 -9.01 24.44 -37.34
CA VAL A 593 -8.53 23.06 -37.20
C VAL A 593 -8.46 22.73 -35.71
N VAL A 594 -9.08 21.63 -35.30
CA VAL A 594 -9.28 21.29 -33.88
C VAL A 594 -8.64 19.98 -33.45
N ALA A 595 -8.42 19.07 -34.39
CA ALA A 595 -7.92 17.74 -34.11
C ALA A 595 -7.29 17.12 -35.35
N TYR A 596 -6.54 16.05 -35.15
CA TYR A 596 -6.11 15.17 -36.22
C TYR A 596 -6.28 13.69 -35.84
N SER A 597 -6.45 12.84 -36.84
CA SER A 597 -6.62 11.38 -36.67
C SER A 597 -5.92 10.62 -37.80
N ARG A 598 -5.97 9.29 -37.73
CA ARG A 598 -5.52 8.40 -38.81
C ARG A 598 -6.70 7.67 -39.45
N SER A 599 -6.71 7.60 -40.78
CA SER A 599 -7.71 6.85 -41.53
C SER A 599 -7.45 5.35 -41.47
N LEU A 600 -8.48 4.58 -41.13
CA LEU A 600 -8.52 3.12 -41.26
C LEU A 600 -9.03 2.67 -42.64
N GLY A 601 -9.45 3.62 -43.47
CA GLY A 601 -10.02 3.42 -44.79
C GLY A 601 -11.44 3.96 -44.90
N CYS A 602 -11.96 3.98 -46.13
CA CYS A 602 -13.32 4.40 -46.43
C CYS A 602 -14.08 3.27 -47.14
N GLU A 603 -15.35 3.13 -46.81
CA GLU A 603 -16.29 2.23 -47.49
C GLU A 603 -17.48 3.03 -48.00
N ARG A 604 -18.01 2.68 -49.18
CA ARG A 604 -19.27 3.24 -49.69
C ARG A 604 -20.36 2.18 -49.66
N THR A 605 -21.43 2.45 -48.94
CA THR A 605 -22.53 1.49 -48.76
C THR A 605 -23.87 2.19 -48.57
N ARG A 606 -24.95 1.42 -48.43
CA ARG A 606 -26.28 1.96 -48.16
C ARG A 606 -26.35 2.55 -46.75
N PRO A 607 -27.00 3.70 -46.54
CA PRO A 607 -27.07 4.36 -45.23
C PRO A 607 -27.59 3.48 -44.09
N ARG A 608 -28.56 2.60 -44.37
CA ARG A 608 -29.13 1.69 -43.36
C ARG A 608 -28.11 0.66 -42.87
N ASP A 609 -27.30 0.13 -43.79
CA ASP A 609 -26.28 -0.88 -43.49
C ASP A 609 -25.10 -0.22 -42.77
N ALA A 610 -24.70 0.97 -43.25
CA ALA A 610 -23.69 1.81 -42.61
C ALA A 610 -24.00 2.10 -41.14
N TYR A 611 -25.23 2.58 -40.86
CA TYR A 611 -25.67 2.88 -39.49
C TYR A 611 -25.74 1.61 -38.64
N ARG A 612 -26.33 0.52 -39.16
CA ARG A 612 -26.43 -0.74 -38.40
C ARG A 612 -25.06 -1.26 -37.96
N ALA A 613 -24.07 -1.24 -38.86
CA ALA A 613 -22.74 -1.75 -38.58
C ALA A 613 -21.92 -0.86 -37.63
N ASN A 614 -22.14 0.47 -37.63
CA ASN A 614 -21.23 1.42 -36.98
C ASN A 614 -21.87 2.34 -35.93
N ARG A 615 -23.16 2.15 -35.58
CA ARG A 615 -23.91 3.02 -34.64
C ARG A 615 -23.27 3.20 -33.25
N GLN A 616 -22.41 2.27 -32.82
CA GLN A 616 -21.77 2.34 -31.50
C GLN A 616 -20.50 3.20 -31.47
N ILE A 617 -19.91 3.46 -32.64
CA ILE A 617 -18.63 4.17 -32.80
C ILE A 617 -18.77 5.44 -33.65
N GLY A 618 -20.01 5.87 -33.91
CA GLY A 618 -20.32 7.10 -34.65
C GLY A 618 -21.30 7.98 -33.88
N VAL A 619 -21.20 9.28 -34.11
CA VAL A 619 -22.04 10.31 -33.47
C VAL A 619 -23.37 10.55 -34.22
N LEU A 620 -23.40 10.27 -35.52
CA LEU A 620 -24.57 10.55 -36.35
C LEU A 620 -25.68 9.50 -36.12
N GLY A 621 -26.83 9.97 -35.65
CA GLY A 621 -28.06 9.17 -35.56
C GLY A 621 -28.58 8.71 -36.93
N ARG A 622 -29.50 7.75 -36.93
CA ARG A 622 -30.04 7.10 -38.15
C ARG A 622 -30.48 8.10 -39.23
N ASP A 623 -31.25 9.11 -38.86
CA ASP A 623 -31.81 10.09 -39.81
C ASP A 623 -30.74 11.00 -40.40
N HIS A 624 -29.71 11.32 -39.62
CA HIS A 624 -28.55 12.04 -40.11
C HIS A 624 -27.76 11.23 -41.13
N VAL A 625 -27.54 9.93 -40.88
CA VAL A 625 -26.82 9.04 -41.84
C VAL A 625 -27.62 8.87 -43.13
N LEU A 626 -28.95 8.76 -43.04
CA LEU A 626 -29.84 8.73 -44.21
C LEU A 626 -29.75 10.02 -45.02
N SER A 627 -29.75 11.16 -44.34
CA SER A 627 -29.67 12.49 -44.96
C SER A 627 -28.28 12.81 -45.53
N ALA A 628 -27.24 12.14 -45.05
CA ALA A 628 -25.88 12.25 -45.57
C ALA A 628 -25.67 11.47 -46.88
N ALA A 629 -26.63 10.64 -47.32
CA ALA A 629 -26.52 9.90 -48.57
C ALA A 629 -26.40 10.84 -49.78
N ASP A 630 -25.62 10.44 -50.77
CA ASP A 630 -25.54 11.18 -52.03
C ASP A 630 -26.75 10.91 -52.95
N LYS A 631 -26.75 11.54 -54.13
CA LYS A 631 -27.82 11.37 -55.13
C LYS A 631 -27.98 9.92 -55.63
N SER A 632 -26.98 9.06 -55.42
CA SER A 632 -27.03 7.63 -55.76
C SER A 632 -27.55 6.75 -54.62
N GLY A 633 -27.92 7.34 -53.48
CA GLY A 633 -28.40 6.63 -52.31
C GLY A 633 -27.29 5.92 -51.53
N GLN A 634 -26.03 6.32 -51.73
CA GLN A 634 -24.86 5.75 -51.06
C GLN A 634 -24.29 6.76 -50.05
N VAL A 635 -23.78 6.26 -48.92
CA VAL A 635 -23.02 7.04 -47.95
C VAL A 635 -21.59 6.51 -47.88
N THR A 636 -20.64 7.42 -47.74
CA THR A 636 -19.25 7.11 -47.44
C THR A 636 -19.07 7.02 -45.93
N VAL A 637 -18.55 5.90 -45.47
CA VAL A 637 -18.17 5.60 -44.10
C VAL A 637 -16.66 5.78 -43.98
N VAL A 638 -16.21 6.82 -43.29
CA VAL A 638 -14.80 7.06 -42.98
C VAL A 638 -14.53 6.48 -41.61
N ARG A 639 -13.73 5.41 -41.54
CA ARG A 639 -13.24 4.86 -40.27
C ARG A 639 -11.92 5.52 -39.91
N PHE A 640 -11.76 5.90 -38.66
CA PHE A 640 -10.53 6.54 -38.18
C PHE A 640 -10.23 6.16 -36.74
N GLU A 641 -8.99 6.42 -36.32
CA GLU A 641 -8.49 6.11 -34.97
C GLU A 641 -7.47 7.17 -34.53
N ASP A 642 -7.04 7.07 -33.26
CA ASP A 642 -5.96 7.88 -32.67
C ASP A 642 -6.21 9.39 -32.86
N THR A 643 -7.42 9.84 -32.50
CA THR A 643 -7.78 11.25 -32.55
C THR A 643 -7.06 12.01 -31.44
N GLU A 644 -6.22 12.96 -31.82
CA GLU A 644 -5.56 13.89 -30.92
C GLU A 644 -6.20 15.27 -31.10
N VAL A 645 -6.75 15.82 -30.02
CA VAL A 645 -7.31 17.17 -29.98
C VAL A 645 -6.16 18.15 -29.76
N LEU A 646 -6.14 19.23 -30.55
CA LEU A 646 -5.16 20.29 -30.39
C LEU A 646 -5.44 21.05 -29.09
N ALA A 647 -4.40 21.30 -28.31
CA ALA A 647 -4.42 22.16 -27.15
C ALA A 647 -4.86 23.58 -27.53
N THR A 648 -4.42 24.08 -28.70
CA THR A 648 -4.86 25.36 -29.26
C THR A 648 -5.42 25.17 -30.67
N PRO A 649 -6.74 25.33 -30.88
CA PRO A 649 -7.33 25.29 -32.22
C PRO A 649 -6.70 26.32 -33.17
N VAL A 650 -6.41 25.93 -34.42
CA VAL A 650 -5.80 26.80 -35.43
C VAL A 650 -6.89 27.41 -36.32
N GLY A 651 -7.30 28.63 -36.01
CA GLY A 651 -8.33 29.39 -36.72
C GLY A 651 -7.83 30.70 -37.33
N GLY A 652 -8.77 31.55 -37.79
CA GLY A 652 -8.49 32.94 -38.15
C GLY A 652 -7.36 33.14 -39.17
N HIS A 653 -6.47 34.09 -38.87
CA HIS A 653 -5.31 34.43 -39.72
C HIS A 653 -4.32 33.27 -39.81
N ASP A 654 -4.06 32.57 -38.71
CA ASP A 654 -3.12 31.45 -38.67
C ASP A 654 -3.51 30.32 -39.63
N LEU A 655 -4.81 30.04 -39.73
CA LEU A 655 -5.34 29.05 -40.66
C LEU A 655 -5.24 29.54 -42.12
N GLN A 656 -5.50 30.83 -42.36
CA GLN A 656 -5.34 31.42 -43.70
C GLN A 656 -3.89 31.32 -44.16
N ASP A 657 -2.94 31.66 -43.30
CA ASP A 657 -1.51 31.57 -43.60
C ASP A 657 -1.06 30.13 -43.86
N LEU A 658 -1.50 29.19 -43.00
CA LEU A 658 -1.19 27.77 -43.17
C LEU A 658 -1.69 27.26 -44.52
N PHE A 659 -2.92 27.61 -44.90
CA PHE A 659 -3.52 27.14 -46.14
C PHE A 659 -2.96 27.87 -47.37
N ALA A 660 -2.70 29.18 -47.28
CA ALA A 660 -2.09 29.95 -48.36
C ALA A 660 -0.67 29.46 -48.68
N LYS A 661 0.13 29.14 -47.65
CA LYS A 661 1.48 28.57 -47.80
C LYS A 661 1.52 27.29 -48.65
N HIS A 662 0.43 26.52 -48.65
CA HIS A 662 0.31 25.22 -49.33
C HIS A 662 -0.75 25.20 -50.44
N ASP A 663 -1.14 26.38 -50.96
CA ASP A 663 -2.13 26.54 -52.03
C ASP A 663 -3.49 25.87 -51.77
N VAL A 664 -3.89 25.75 -50.50
CA VAL A 664 -5.17 25.19 -50.10
C VAL A 664 -6.27 26.26 -50.14
N LYS A 665 -7.09 26.23 -51.19
CA LYS A 665 -8.21 27.19 -51.34
C LYS A 665 -9.26 27.04 -50.23
N GLN A 666 -9.83 28.13 -49.72
CA GLN A 666 -11.00 28.08 -48.84
C GLN A 666 -12.30 28.39 -49.62
N PRO A 667 -13.51 27.99 -49.16
CA PRO A 667 -13.82 27.23 -47.94
C PRO A 667 -13.67 25.70 -48.10
N ILE A 668 -13.53 24.99 -46.97
CA ILE A 668 -13.51 23.52 -46.93
C ILE A 668 -14.92 23.00 -46.60
N GLN A 669 -15.69 22.66 -47.64
CA GLN A 669 -17.08 22.18 -47.51
C GLN A 669 -17.24 20.66 -47.69
N SER A 670 -16.20 19.97 -48.14
CA SER A 670 -16.17 18.52 -48.33
C SER A 670 -14.77 17.97 -48.07
N PHE A 671 -14.61 16.65 -48.14
CA PHE A 671 -13.30 16.02 -48.09
C PHE A 671 -12.36 16.63 -49.12
N ARG A 672 -11.13 16.93 -48.70
CA ARG A 672 -10.12 17.50 -49.57
C ARG A 672 -8.77 16.88 -49.28
N ARG A 673 -8.12 16.35 -50.32
CA ARG A 673 -6.70 15.99 -50.25
C ARG A 673 -5.86 17.27 -50.27
N VAL A 674 -4.90 17.36 -49.37
CA VAL A 674 -3.95 18.48 -49.26
C VAL A 674 -2.51 17.95 -49.28
N PRO A 675 -1.51 18.80 -49.56
CA PRO A 675 -0.10 18.42 -49.38
C PRO A 675 0.18 17.93 -47.97
N SER A 676 1.05 16.92 -47.81
CA SER A 676 1.44 16.41 -46.48
C SER A 676 2.11 17.46 -45.61
N ALA A 677 2.77 18.44 -46.23
CA ALA A 677 3.42 19.55 -45.54
C ALA A 677 2.43 20.43 -44.74
N VAL A 678 1.12 20.40 -45.06
CA VAL A 678 0.07 21.04 -44.23
C VAL A 678 0.01 20.40 -42.84
N PHE A 679 0.10 19.08 -42.76
CA PHE A 679 0.14 18.36 -41.47
C PHE A 679 1.45 18.63 -40.74
N ASP A 680 2.59 18.60 -41.46
CA ASP A 680 3.90 18.85 -40.86
C ASP A 680 3.95 20.24 -40.17
N ASP A 681 3.51 21.29 -40.87
CA ASP A 681 3.47 22.64 -40.32
C ASP A 681 2.45 22.80 -39.18
N LEU A 682 1.32 22.09 -39.24
CA LEU A 682 0.32 22.07 -38.17
C LEU A 682 0.94 21.53 -36.86
N ILE A 683 1.64 20.38 -36.93
CA ILE A 683 2.25 19.75 -35.75
C ILE A 683 3.41 20.59 -35.20
N VAL A 684 4.21 21.21 -36.06
CA VAL A 684 5.31 22.09 -35.62
C VAL A 684 4.76 23.31 -34.86
N ARG A 685 3.64 23.89 -35.31
CA ARG A 685 2.98 25.01 -34.63
C ARG A 685 2.42 24.60 -33.27
N GLU A 686 1.71 23.48 -33.22
CA GLU A 686 1.10 22.97 -31.98
C GLU A 686 2.12 22.78 -30.85
N ARG A 687 3.30 22.24 -31.19
CA ARG A 687 4.37 22.00 -30.21
C ARG A 687 5.06 23.28 -29.74
N ARG A 688 5.13 24.33 -30.56
CA ARG A 688 5.67 25.66 -30.15
C ARG A 688 4.76 26.38 -29.17
N ASN A 689 3.45 26.17 -29.26
CA ASN A 689 2.47 26.80 -28.38
C ASN A 689 2.26 26.02 -27.07
N SER A 690 2.78 24.79 -26.98
CA SER A 690 2.66 23.91 -25.81
C SER A 690 3.89 23.92 -24.88
N THR A 691 4.97 24.59 -25.29
CA THR A 691 6.17 24.92 -24.48
C THR A 691 6.09 26.34 -24.00
#